data_AF-A0A942V8Y6-F1
#
_entry.id   AF-A0A942V8Y6-F1
#
_cell.length_a   1.000
_cell.length_b   1.000
_cell.length_c   1.000
_cell.angle_alpha   90.00
_cell.angle_beta   90.00
_cell.angle_gamma   90.00
#
_symmetry.space_group_name_H-M   'P 1'
#
loop_
_entity.id
_entity.type
_entity.pdbx_description
1 polymer ?
#
loop_
_entity_poly.entity_id
_entity_poly.type
_entity_poly.pdbx_seq_one_letter_code
_entity_poly.pdbx_strand_id
1 'polypeptide(L)'
;MPDYVLKRINGTQSVLKGDIVGPLIYEGSGNIRGVNGGYFRLPRPYPLAGAASWEFKFNASNVQQGGNTAIIVGGENNFGFFILAVHTYLGVYLSSNDTSWDIAENVNTQMPYKIGGSYYYKIGYDGTRYYAEYNTDGSDVYTRTWTLVSNKKITGSGLGTLLGYAYIRDGFWANASINLAKCSLTVDGKVVWTGMKQVSKVEDYVLKRSLGRTNCLTSVPENIKLELSNGRVIIKAGSKIYVPNGFESNGTTPKFDEVVLSSDVNLNYTYAPSTNVQCMLFINNKGTAFISTRLVAACFSGATQPEGNYRNWYNTMENKMYSIGTNATVDATGFSFPVAIITQGPDGVTKSIDQIFQWCGYIGSEQFFLPGLKGLKANGFNADGTYKNIEVETKSVILNEYNYSAGNQQVFIARNGTYFRRNVRYYSQETEPAISTYSIWHNTKDNFNYVTNSDTSTGWVKSSDPDFLAIADITTDSSYQIISITPATVRTAPSATKTYLFNKIKYRDVTNVNVVGSPTIVDNVVSGFSATNYVTMPVSIPTYGYELVFGINTGQDVATRQSIIGNTTNDNSFMLCIRDGKFILIDKIAGATEENCISLGGTILPNTSYLIKIVNTGTDTKSATSLYYSTDHGASYTLACVIATQDEPWLNPCPFGQPSSRDSVKEAFKGSIDFTNAYLKSGNKVIWTGKKTVKY
;
A
#
# COMPACT_ATOMS: atom_id res chain seq x y z
N MET A 1 2.67 7.44 -18.75
CA MET A 1 3.08 6.03 -18.86
C MET A 1 3.08 5.43 -17.46
N PRO A 2 2.59 4.19 -17.26
CA PRO A 2 2.51 3.62 -15.92
C PRO A 2 3.91 3.25 -15.44
N ASP A 3 4.36 3.88 -14.35
CA ASP A 3 5.73 3.78 -13.80
C ASP A 3 6.10 2.40 -13.18
N TYR A 4 5.28 1.35 -13.31
CA TYR A 4 5.45 0.06 -12.60
C TYR A 4 4.82 -1.14 -13.34
N VAL A 5 5.57 -2.22 -13.56
CA VAL A 5 5.03 -3.53 -13.97
C VAL A 5 4.73 -4.39 -12.72
N LEU A 6 3.46 -4.72 -12.50
CA LEU A 6 3.00 -5.63 -11.47
C LEU A 6 3.09 -7.08 -11.95
N LYS A 7 3.82 -7.94 -11.22
CA LYS A 7 3.68 -9.40 -11.32
C LYS A 7 3.59 -10.01 -9.92
N ARG A 8 2.57 -10.82 -9.69
CA ARG A 8 2.49 -11.75 -8.55
C ARG A 8 3.46 -12.90 -8.86
N ILE A 9 4.51 -13.10 -8.05
CA ILE A 9 5.48 -14.17 -8.33
C ILE A 9 5.79 -14.94 -7.04
N ASN A 10 5.46 -16.24 -7.04
CA ASN A 10 5.79 -17.24 -6.00
C ASN A 10 5.45 -16.86 -4.55
N GLY A 11 4.24 -16.34 -4.29
CA GLY A 11 3.74 -16.13 -2.93
C GLY A 11 4.34 -14.96 -2.14
N THR A 12 5.45 -14.37 -2.59
CA THR A 12 6.08 -13.21 -1.96
C THR A 12 5.77 -11.93 -2.75
N GLN A 13 5.15 -10.95 -2.09
CA GLN A 13 4.63 -9.73 -2.74
C GLN A 13 5.73 -8.66 -2.92
N SER A 14 6.18 -8.43 -4.16
CA SER A 14 7.21 -7.43 -4.48
C SER A 14 6.79 -6.52 -5.64
N VAL A 15 7.13 -5.23 -5.58
CA VAL A 15 6.89 -4.27 -6.68
C VAL A 15 8.21 -3.96 -7.38
N LEU A 16 8.26 -4.23 -8.69
CA LEU A 16 9.36 -3.83 -9.56
C LEU A 16 9.23 -2.35 -9.91
N LYS A 17 10.32 -1.58 -9.81
CA LYS A 17 10.32 -0.15 -10.16
C LYS A 17 11.00 0.09 -11.52
N GLY A 18 10.28 -0.21 -12.59
CA GLY A 18 10.73 -0.06 -13.97
C GLY A 18 9.92 -0.94 -14.94
N ASP A 19 10.28 -0.89 -16.22
CA ASP A 19 9.64 -1.64 -17.30
C ASP A 19 10.50 -2.83 -17.73
N ILE A 20 9.87 -3.92 -18.15
CA ILE A 20 10.56 -5.01 -18.84
C ILE A 20 10.29 -4.85 -20.32
N VAL A 21 11.36 -4.71 -21.12
CA VAL A 21 11.25 -4.58 -22.57
C VAL A 21 11.92 -5.78 -23.22
N GLY A 22 11.23 -6.45 -24.14
CA GLY A 22 11.75 -7.63 -24.83
C GLY A 22 11.80 -8.90 -23.97
N PRO A 23 12.48 -9.96 -24.44
CA PRO A 23 12.53 -11.25 -23.75
C PRO A 23 13.48 -11.21 -22.55
N LEU A 24 12.94 -11.04 -21.35
CA LEU A 24 13.68 -11.10 -20.09
C LEU A 24 13.14 -12.26 -19.23
N ILE A 25 14.02 -13.11 -18.72
CA ILE A 25 13.66 -14.22 -17.82
C ILE A 25 13.70 -13.71 -16.38
N TYR A 26 12.64 -13.95 -15.62
CA TYR A 26 12.62 -13.70 -14.18
C TYR A 26 12.81 -15.02 -13.44
N GLU A 27 13.82 -15.10 -12.56
CA GLU A 27 14.24 -16.35 -11.92
C GLU A 27 13.73 -16.51 -10.48
N GLY A 28 12.98 -15.54 -9.94
CA GLY A 28 12.54 -15.53 -8.53
C GLY A 28 13.41 -14.62 -7.64
N SER A 29 12.91 -14.25 -6.46
CA SER A 29 13.65 -13.46 -5.45
C SER A 29 14.29 -12.15 -5.95
N GLY A 30 13.71 -11.59 -7.01
CA GLY A 30 14.17 -10.36 -7.63
C GLY A 30 15.24 -10.49 -8.69
N ASN A 31 15.63 -11.70 -9.06
CA ASN A 31 16.60 -11.99 -10.09
C ASN A 31 16.00 -11.88 -11.50
N ILE A 32 16.67 -11.13 -12.37
CA ILE A 32 16.37 -11.02 -13.79
C ILE A 32 17.56 -11.44 -14.65
N ARG A 33 17.29 -12.12 -15.76
CA ARG A 33 18.28 -12.57 -16.74
C ARG A 33 17.84 -12.12 -18.14
N GLY A 34 18.72 -11.40 -18.83
CA GLY A 34 18.45 -10.97 -20.21
C GLY A 34 18.40 -12.16 -21.17
N VAL A 35 17.53 -12.09 -22.18
CA VAL A 35 17.63 -12.88 -23.42
C VAL A 35 17.81 -11.87 -24.56
N ASN A 36 18.32 -12.27 -25.72
CA ASN A 36 18.66 -11.36 -26.82
C ASN A 36 17.53 -10.32 -27.11
N GLY A 37 17.86 -9.02 -27.01
CA GLY A 37 16.93 -7.90 -27.19
C GLY A 37 16.09 -7.55 -25.94
N GLY A 38 16.23 -8.28 -24.84
CA GLY A 38 15.54 -8.06 -23.58
C GLY A 38 16.33 -7.21 -22.58
N TYR A 39 15.65 -6.34 -21.86
CA TYR A 39 16.24 -5.49 -20.81
C TYR A 39 15.20 -4.98 -19.82
N PHE A 40 15.68 -4.57 -18.65
CA PHE A 40 14.91 -3.86 -17.65
C PHE A 40 15.17 -2.35 -17.75
N ARG A 41 14.13 -1.57 -18.00
CA ARG A 41 14.20 -0.13 -18.15
C ARG A 41 13.83 0.58 -16.84
N LEU A 42 14.65 1.53 -16.38
CA LEU A 42 14.28 2.38 -15.24
C LEU A 42 13.11 3.31 -15.61
N PRO A 43 12.22 3.65 -14.66
CA PRO A 43 10.93 4.30 -14.93
C PRO A 43 11.03 5.72 -15.50
N ARG A 44 12.20 6.34 -15.37
CA ARG A 44 12.52 7.63 -16.00
C ARG A 44 14.03 7.76 -16.16
N PRO A 45 14.51 8.53 -17.14
CA PRO A 45 15.92 8.92 -17.19
C PRO A 45 16.29 9.73 -15.94
N TYR A 46 17.46 9.44 -15.37
CA TYR A 46 18.01 10.18 -14.24
C TYR A 46 19.14 11.10 -14.76
N PRO A 47 19.09 12.42 -14.49
CA PRO A 47 20.04 13.37 -15.04
C PRO A 47 21.39 13.27 -14.32
N LEU A 48 22.22 12.29 -14.69
CA LEU A 48 23.58 12.15 -14.16
C LEU A 48 24.53 13.23 -14.71
N ALA A 49 24.23 13.76 -15.89
CA ALA A 49 25.06 14.72 -16.64
C ALA A 49 25.24 16.12 -15.98
N GLY A 50 24.65 16.35 -14.81
CA GLY A 50 24.85 17.57 -14.02
C GLY A 50 25.03 17.31 -12.53
N ALA A 51 25.08 16.04 -12.10
CA ALA A 51 25.20 15.68 -10.70
C ALA A 51 26.61 16.00 -10.18
N ALA A 52 26.68 16.45 -8.93
CA ALA A 52 27.94 16.60 -8.21
C ALA A 52 28.53 15.22 -7.87
N SER A 53 27.68 14.22 -7.60
CA SER A 53 28.10 12.83 -7.40
C SER A 53 26.98 11.86 -7.76
N TRP A 54 27.33 10.63 -8.12
CA TRP A 54 26.36 9.56 -8.26
C TRP A 54 27.00 8.19 -7.99
N GLU A 55 26.19 7.24 -7.57
CA GLU A 55 26.61 5.86 -7.29
C GLU A 55 25.49 4.90 -7.69
N PHE A 56 25.84 3.90 -8.48
CA PHE A 56 24.97 2.78 -8.80
C PHE A 56 25.45 1.52 -8.10
N LYS A 57 24.56 0.94 -7.28
CA LYS A 57 24.78 -0.36 -6.64
C LYS A 57 23.95 -1.42 -7.34
N PHE A 58 24.55 -2.57 -7.60
CA PHE A 58 23.84 -3.73 -8.12
C PHE A 58 24.48 -5.03 -7.64
N ASN A 59 23.66 -6.08 -7.60
CA ASN A 59 24.13 -7.45 -7.40
C ASN A 59 23.98 -8.20 -8.73
N ALA A 60 25.05 -8.87 -9.14
CA ALA A 60 25.02 -9.74 -10.31
C ALA A 60 25.60 -11.11 -9.96
N SER A 61 24.99 -12.15 -10.52
CA SER A 61 25.45 -13.53 -10.45
C SER A 61 25.71 -14.07 -11.84
N ASN A 62 26.73 -14.92 -11.96
CA ASN A 62 27.09 -15.58 -13.20
C ASN A 62 26.57 -17.02 -13.17
N VAL A 63 25.66 -17.36 -14.09
CA VAL A 63 24.96 -18.65 -14.09
C VAL A 63 25.51 -19.67 -15.09
N GLN A 64 26.40 -19.30 -16.02
CA GLN A 64 26.92 -20.26 -17.01
C GLN A 64 28.29 -19.88 -17.61
N GLN A 65 29.05 -20.88 -18.08
CA GLN A 65 30.39 -20.70 -18.68
C GLN A 65 30.32 -20.18 -20.13
N GLY A 66 31.05 -19.09 -20.42
CA GLY A 66 31.38 -18.65 -21.78
C GLY A 66 30.65 -17.39 -22.28
N GLY A 67 31.39 -16.54 -23.01
CA GLY A 67 30.88 -15.33 -23.68
C GLY A 67 31.07 -14.03 -22.90
N ASN A 68 31.22 -12.90 -23.60
CA ASN A 68 31.12 -11.59 -22.96
C ASN A 68 29.64 -11.24 -22.75
N THR A 69 29.27 -10.62 -21.63
CA THR A 69 27.88 -10.23 -21.34
C THR A 69 27.77 -8.76 -20.97
N ALA A 70 26.92 -8.03 -21.68
CA ALA A 70 26.50 -6.68 -21.34
C ALA A 70 25.60 -6.68 -20.09
N ILE A 71 25.99 -6.00 -19.01
CA ILE A 71 25.19 -5.95 -17.77
C ILE A 71 24.44 -4.62 -17.63
N ILE A 72 25.06 -3.50 -18.03
CA ILE A 72 24.43 -2.16 -17.98
C ILE A 72 24.81 -1.37 -19.22
N VAL A 73 23.82 -0.73 -19.84
CA VAL A 73 23.97 0.10 -21.05
C VAL A 73 23.31 1.44 -20.80
N GLY A 74 24.07 2.53 -20.92
CA GLY A 74 23.50 3.88 -20.93
C GLY A 74 22.75 4.14 -22.23
N GLY A 75 21.45 4.44 -22.15
CA GLY A 75 20.59 4.98 -23.22
C GLY A 75 20.36 4.06 -24.43
N GLU A 76 19.17 4.15 -25.06
CA GLU A 76 18.87 3.44 -26.31
C GLU A 76 19.61 4.03 -27.53
N ASN A 77 20.09 5.29 -27.45
CA ASN A 77 20.70 6.01 -28.58
C ASN A 77 21.99 6.79 -28.24
N ASN A 78 22.36 6.96 -26.96
CA ASN A 78 23.57 7.69 -26.52
C ASN A 78 24.24 6.91 -25.38
N PHE A 79 25.39 6.29 -25.66
CA PHE A 79 26.11 5.42 -24.73
C PHE A 79 27.01 6.26 -23.83
N GLY A 80 26.65 6.49 -22.56
CA GLY A 80 27.52 7.20 -21.61
C GLY A 80 28.39 6.28 -20.74
N PHE A 81 27.92 5.06 -20.46
CA PHE A 81 28.68 4.05 -19.72
C PHE A 81 28.20 2.64 -20.08
N PHE A 82 29.13 1.68 -20.06
CA PHE A 82 28.84 0.27 -20.34
C PHE A 82 29.65 -0.65 -19.42
N ILE A 83 29.02 -1.70 -18.94
CA ILE A 83 29.67 -2.74 -18.14
C ILE A 83 29.60 -4.06 -18.90
N LEU A 84 30.77 -4.62 -19.19
CA LEU A 84 30.91 -5.88 -19.90
C LEU A 84 31.54 -6.92 -18.97
N ALA A 85 30.85 -8.03 -18.71
CA ALA A 85 31.52 -9.23 -18.24
C ALA A 85 32.35 -9.80 -19.39
N VAL A 86 33.65 -10.00 -19.19
CA VAL A 86 34.58 -10.61 -20.15
C VAL A 86 35.23 -11.79 -19.44
N HIS A 87 34.87 -13.01 -19.86
CA HIS A 87 35.29 -14.26 -19.20
C HIS A 87 34.95 -14.30 -17.70
N THR A 88 35.97 -14.20 -16.83
CA THR A 88 35.84 -14.31 -15.36
C THR A 88 35.89 -12.96 -14.65
N TYR A 89 35.85 -11.84 -15.39
CA TYR A 89 35.96 -10.50 -14.81
C TYR A 89 34.92 -9.54 -15.38
N LEU A 90 34.63 -8.49 -14.62
CA LEU A 90 33.83 -7.36 -15.07
C LEU A 90 34.77 -6.26 -15.60
N GLY A 91 34.47 -5.68 -16.77
CA GLY A 91 35.11 -4.50 -17.32
C GLY A 91 34.15 -3.31 -17.31
N VAL A 92 34.67 -2.12 -17.03
CA VAL A 92 33.89 -0.86 -17.00
C VAL A 92 34.40 0.03 -18.12
N TYR A 93 33.47 0.51 -18.94
CA TYR A 93 33.73 1.34 -20.12
C TYR A 93 32.99 2.66 -19.97
N LEU A 94 33.70 3.76 -20.15
CA LEU A 94 33.15 5.11 -20.14
C LEU A 94 33.26 5.71 -21.53
N SER A 95 32.18 6.32 -22.00
CA SER A 95 32.17 7.07 -23.27
C SER A 95 32.37 8.56 -23.00
N SER A 96 33.04 9.24 -23.92
CA SER A 96 33.41 10.65 -23.76
C SER A 96 32.81 11.61 -24.79
N ASN A 97 32.00 11.13 -25.75
CA ASN A 97 31.53 11.97 -26.87
C ASN A 97 30.10 11.70 -27.38
N ASP A 98 29.27 10.95 -26.64
CA ASP A 98 27.84 10.64 -26.90
C ASP A 98 27.49 9.97 -28.25
N THR A 99 28.44 9.83 -29.19
CA THR A 99 28.15 9.57 -30.61
C THR A 99 28.86 8.34 -31.18
N SER A 100 29.82 7.77 -30.45
CA SER A 100 30.51 6.54 -30.84
C SER A 100 30.97 5.77 -29.60
N TRP A 101 31.29 4.48 -29.77
CA TRP A 101 32.15 3.76 -28.82
C TRP A 101 33.57 4.34 -28.93
N ASP A 102 33.74 5.62 -28.58
CA ASP A 102 35.07 6.19 -28.44
C ASP A 102 35.59 5.77 -27.08
N ILE A 103 36.20 4.59 -27.12
CA ILE A 103 36.76 3.82 -26.02
C ILE A 103 38.01 4.56 -25.50
N ALA A 104 37.84 5.78 -25.02
CA ALA A 104 38.98 6.64 -24.70
C ALA A 104 39.77 6.13 -23.48
N GLU A 105 39.12 5.41 -22.55
CA GLU A 105 39.73 4.98 -21.27
C GLU A 105 39.22 3.59 -20.83
N ASN A 106 39.52 2.56 -21.64
CA ASN A 106 39.33 1.15 -21.26
C ASN A 106 40.02 0.83 -19.94
N VAL A 107 39.28 0.35 -18.94
CA VAL A 107 39.92 -0.29 -17.80
C VAL A 107 39.32 -1.66 -17.50
N ASN A 108 40.19 -2.67 -17.61
CA ASN A 108 39.94 -3.98 -17.03
C ASN A 108 40.02 -3.83 -15.51
N THR A 109 38.85 -3.77 -14.85
CA THR A 109 38.79 -3.51 -13.40
C THR A 109 39.14 -4.74 -12.57
N GLN A 110 39.51 -5.88 -13.19
CA GLN A 110 39.80 -7.18 -12.57
C GLN A 110 38.79 -7.62 -11.50
N MET A 111 37.59 -7.07 -11.54
CA MET A 111 36.53 -7.42 -10.61
C MET A 111 36.11 -8.87 -10.86
N PRO A 112 36.14 -9.76 -9.85
CA PRO A 112 35.82 -11.15 -10.04
C PRO A 112 34.35 -11.30 -10.47
N TYR A 113 34.13 -12.16 -11.47
CA TYR A 113 32.82 -12.53 -11.98
C TYR A 113 32.83 -14.01 -12.40
N LYS A 114 33.06 -14.88 -11.42
CA LYS A 114 33.17 -16.34 -11.63
C LYS A 114 31.80 -17.01 -11.69
N ILE A 115 31.70 -18.09 -12.46
CA ILE A 115 30.51 -18.95 -12.56
C ILE A 115 30.10 -19.45 -11.18
N GLY A 116 28.81 -19.40 -10.87
CA GLY A 116 28.25 -19.74 -9.56
C GLY A 116 28.51 -18.69 -8.48
N GLY A 117 29.25 -17.62 -8.79
CA GLY A 117 29.49 -16.50 -7.89
C GLY A 117 28.36 -15.47 -7.94
N SER A 118 28.10 -14.85 -6.78
CA SER A 118 27.23 -13.69 -6.62
C SER A 118 28.07 -12.55 -6.04
N TYR A 119 28.06 -11.40 -6.71
CA TYR A 119 28.93 -10.28 -6.39
C TYR A 119 28.11 -8.99 -6.29
N TYR A 120 28.51 -8.11 -5.38
CA TYR A 120 27.94 -6.80 -5.18
C TYR A 120 28.89 -5.76 -5.75
N TYR A 121 28.40 -4.90 -6.64
CA TYR A 121 29.21 -3.91 -7.32
C TYR A 121 28.73 -2.50 -6.98
N LYS A 122 29.68 -1.57 -6.93
CA LYS A 122 29.48 -0.13 -6.85
C LYS A 122 30.23 0.53 -7.98
N ILE A 123 29.56 1.37 -8.75
CA ILE A 123 30.20 2.21 -9.75
C ILE A 123 29.64 3.61 -9.60
N GLY A 124 30.51 4.61 -9.65
CA GLY A 124 30.08 5.97 -9.38
C GLY A 124 31.06 7.04 -9.82
N TYR A 125 30.63 8.27 -9.58
CA TYR A 125 31.42 9.48 -9.65
C TYR A 125 31.29 10.21 -8.32
N ASP A 126 32.41 10.50 -7.65
CA ASP A 126 32.42 11.12 -6.32
C ASP A 126 32.54 12.65 -6.34
N GLY A 127 32.47 13.26 -7.54
CA GLY A 127 32.70 14.69 -7.74
C GLY A 127 34.08 15.02 -8.28
N THR A 128 35.03 14.09 -8.16
CA THR A 128 36.41 14.26 -8.65
C THR A 128 36.86 13.08 -9.51
N ARG A 129 36.37 11.87 -9.22
CA ARG A 129 36.85 10.62 -9.82
C ARG A 129 35.69 9.70 -10.16
N TYR A 130 35.85 9.00 -11.27
CA TYR A 130 35.09 7.77 -11.51
C TYR A 130 35.72 6.63 -10.73
N TYR A 131 34.90 5.74 -10.20
CA TYR A 131 35.37 4.59 -9.43
C TYR A 131 34.51 3.36 -9.66
N ALA A 132 35.12 2.21 -9.41
CA ALA A 132 34.44 0.94 -9.40
C ALA A 132 34.96 0.08 -8.23
N GLU A 133 34.04 -0.50 -7.48
CA GLU A 133 34.31 -1.33 -6.30
C GLU A 133 33.43 -2.59 -6.32
N TYR A 134 33.87 -3.63 -5.62
CA TYR A 134 33.08 -4.85 -5.46
C TYR A 134 33.18 -5.44 -4.05
N ASN A 135 32.26 -6.34 -3.74
CA ASN A 135 32.26 -7.19 -2.56
C ASN A 135 31.66 -8.56 -2.92
N THR A 136 32.11 -9.62 -2.24
CA THR A 136 31.67 -11.01 -2.37
C THR A 136 30.67 -11.45 -1.30
N ASP A 137 30.57 -10.78 -0.15
CA ASP A 137 29.79 -11.26 1.01
C ASP A 137 28.48 -10.47 1.27
N GLY A 138 28.28 -9.37 0.54
CA GLY A 138 27.09 -8.52 0.68
C GLY A 138 27.11 -7.56 1.86
N SER A 139 28.23 -7.42 2.56
CA SER A 139 28.48 -6.36 3.53
C SER A 139 28.66 -4.98 2.86
N ASP A 140 28.67 -3.92 3.68
CA ASP A 140 28.91 -2.55 3.21
C ASP A 140 30.38 -2.22 2.98
N VAL A 141 31.28 -3.20 3.18
CA VAL A 141 32.72 -3.05 2.94
C VAL A 141 33.03 -3.44 1.50
N TYR A 142 33.55 -2.49 0.71
CA TYR A 142 33.83 -2.70 -0.70
C TYR A 142 35.33 -2.57 -0.97
N THR A 143 35.83 -3.44 -1.84
CA THR A 143 37.19 -3.37 -2.37
C THR A 143 37.17 -2.52 -3.63
N ARG A 144 37.84 -1.38 -3.57
CA ARG A 144 38.03 -0.49 -4.73
C ARG A 144 39.06 -1.10 -5.68
N THR A 145 38.64 -1.38 -6.90
CA THR A 145 39.53 -1.99 -7.91
C THR A 145 39.94 -1.01 -8.99
N TRP A 146 39.22 0.10 -9.10
CA TRP A 146 39.51 1.08 -10.13
C TRP A 146 39.11 2.50 -9.71
N THR A 147 39.94 3.46 -10.12
CA THR A 147 39.65 4.89 -10.07
C THR A 147 40.24 5.59 -11.28
N LEU A 148 39.54 6.60 -11.75
CA LEU A 148 39.97 7.47 -12.83
C LEU A 148 39.66 8.91 -12.47
N VAL A 149 40.71 9.74 -12.45
CA VAL A 149 40.57 11.19 -12.35
C VAL A 149 40.33 11.71 -13.77
N SER A 150 39.13 12.19 -14.04
CA SER A 150 38.79 12.77 -15.35
C SER A 150 38.07 14.09 -15.16
N ASN A 151 38.45 15.09 -15.95
CA ASN A 151 37.72 16.36 -16.05
C ASN A 151 36.54 16.27 -17.04
N LYS A 152 36.44 15.16 -17.80
CA LYS A 152 35.33 14.88 -18.69
C LYS A 152 34.17 14.33 -17.87
N LYS A 153 33.00 14.96 -18.00
CA LYS A 153 31.75 14.45 -17.43
C LYS A 153 31.04 13.61 -18.48
N ILE A 154 30.39 12.53 -18.06
CA ILE A 154 29.48 11.78 -18.93
C ILE A 154 28.38 12.74 -19.40
N THR A 155 28.26 12.92 -20.71
CA THR A 155 27.22 13.71 -21.36
C THR A 155 26.05 12.80 -21.77
N GLY A 156 24.86 13.38 -21.99
CA GLY A 156 23.67 12.64 -22.42
C GLY A 156 22.49 12.66 -21.46
N SER A 157 21.29 12.84 -22.03
CA SER A 157 20.00 12.94 -21.31
C SER A 157 19.37 11.59 -20.94
N GLY A 158 19.99 10.47 -21.33
CA GLY A 158 19.44 9.10 -21.21
C GLY A 158 20.16 8.18 -20.23
N LEU A 159 21.06 8.71 -19.39
CA LEU A 159 21.90 7.91 -18.52
C LEU A 159 21.09 7.17 -17.44
N GLY A 160 21.42 5.90 -17.24
CA GLY A 160 20.81 5.06 -16.21
C GLY A 160 19.43 4.52 -16.57
N THR A 161 19.17 4.20 -17.84
CA THR A 161 17.86 3.72 -18.27
C THR A 161 17.74 2.21 -18.44
N LEU A 162 18.82 1.43 -18.63
CA LEU A 162 18.71 0.01 -18.97
C LEU A 162 19.61 -0.89 -18.08
N LEU A 163 19.04 -1.99 -17.56
CA LEU A 163 19.72 -3.06 -16.83
C LEU A 163 19.50 -4.40 -17.54
N GLY A 164 20.55 -5.21 -17.62
CA GLY A 164 20.48 -6.55 -18.23
C GLY A 164 20.25 -6.55 -19.75
N TYR A 165 20.65 -5.47 -20.43
CA TYR A 165 20.49 -5.34 -21.89
C TYR A 165 21.43 -6.26 -22.65
N ALA A 166 20.86 -7.22 -23.38
CA ALA A 166 21.58 -8.06 -24.33
C ALA A 166 21.44 -7.51 -25.75
N TYR A 167 22.40 -6.70 -26.21
CA TYR A 167 22.55 -6.35 -27.64
C TYR A 167 23.43 -7.37 -28.33
N ILE A 168 23.05 -7.88 -29.51
CA ILE A 168 23.97 -8.70 -30.28
C ILE A 168 23.87 -8.41 -31.78
N ARG A 169 24.99 -7.94 -32.34
CA ARG A 169 25.41 -8.22 -33.73
C ARG A 169 26.34 -9.46 -33.81
N ASP A 170 27.08 -9.84 -32.75
CA ASP A 170 28.13 -10.88 -32.83
C ASP A 170 28.26 -11.83 -31.60
N GLY A 171 27.28 -12.72 -31.35
CA GLY A 171 27.47 -13.93 -30.51
C GLY A 171 27.63 -13.82 -28.98
N PHE A 172 27.20 -12.74 -28.32
CA PHE A 172 27.33 -12.56 -26.86
C PHE A 172 26.13 -13.14 -26.07
N TRP A 173 26.23 -14.40 -25.61
CA TRP A 173 25.17 -15.06 -24.84
C TRP A 173 24.99 -14.44 -23.44
N ALA A 174 23.74 -14.16 -23.07
CA ALA A 174 23.37 -13.51 -21.81
C ALA A 174 23.36 -14.50 -20.63
N ASN A 175 24.46 -14.54 -19.89
CA ASN A 175 24.69 -15.49 -18.78
C ASN A 175 24.74 -14.83 -17.39
N ALA A 176 24.27 -13.58 -17.31
CA ALA A 176 24.26 -12.77 -16.10
C ALA A 176 22.84 -12.60 -15.55
N SER A 177 22.68 -12.85 -14.25
CA SER A 177 21.44 -12.56 -13.52
C SER A 177 21.65 -11.37 -12.57
N ILE A 178 20.78 -10.37 -12.63
CA ILE A 178 20.82 -9.17 -11.77
C ILE A 178 19.72 -9.26 -10.72
N ASN A 179 20.07 -9.07 -9.44
CA ASN A 179 19.07 -9.02 -8.38
C ASN A 179 18.57 -7.58 -8.16
N LEU A 180 17.39 -7.26 -8.69
CA LEU A 180 16.77 -5.94 -8.58
C LEU A 180 16.46 -5.52 -7.13
N ALA A 181 16.26 -6.46 -6.20
CA ALA A 181 16.05 -6.14 -4.79
C ALA A 181 17.31 -5.62 -4.09
N LYS A 182 18.48 -5.79 -4.72
CA LYS A 182 19.79 -5.31 -4.27
C LYS A 182 20.33 -4.18 -5.14
N CYS A 183 19.50 -3.62 -6.03
CA CYS A 183 19.90 -2.51 -6.90
C CYS A 183 19.42 -1.16 -6.37
N SER A 184 20.28 -0.14 -6.43
CA SER A 184 19.93 1.24 -6.08
C SER A 184 20.76 2.26 -6.85
N LEU A 185 20.18 3.43 -7.09
CA LEU A 185 20.88 4.59 -7.66
C LEU A 185 20.83 5.73 -6.64
N THR A 186 21.99 6.27 -6.33
CA THR A 186 22.19 7.47 -5.51
C THR A 186 22.70 8.59 -6.40
N VAL A 187 22.13 9.79 -6.27
CA VAL A 187 22.58 11.01 -6.95
C VAL A 187 22.64 12.11 -5.91
N ASP A 188 23.77 12.80 -5.83
CA ASP A 188 24.04 13.89 -4.88
C ASP A 188 23.70 13.50 -3.43
N GLY A 189 24.15 12.31 -3.02
CA GLY A 189 23.92 11.75 -1.67
C GLY A 189 22.49 11.27 -1.40
N LYS A 190 21.58 11.32 -2.37
CA LYS A 190 20.18 10.89 -2.21
C LYS A 190 19.88 9.64 -3.04
N VAL A 191 19.30 8.62 -2.41
CA VAL A 191 18.80 7.44 -3.12
C VAL A 191 17.59 7.86 -3.97
N VAL A 192 17.76 7.91 -5.29
CA VAL A 192 16.74 8.34 -6.25
C VAL A 192 16.00 7.17 -6.91
N TRP A 193 16.54 5.96 -6.80
CA TRP A 193 15.93 4.73 -7.29
C TRP A 193 16.37 3.49 -6.49
N THR A 194 15.47 2.51 -6.42
CA THR A 194 15.69 1.16 -5.86
C THR A 194 14.98 0.18 -6.77
N GLY A 195 15.62 -0.93 -7.16
CA GLY A 195 15.07 -1.84 -8.19
C GLY A 195 13.83 -2.61 -7.75
N MET A 196 13.70 -2.86 -6.45
CA MET A 196 12.51 -3.50 -5.87
C MET A 196 12.10 -2.81 -4.58
N LYS A 197 10.80 -2.86 -4.30
CA LYS A 197 10.27 -2.58 -2.97
C LYS A 197 9.43 -3.76 -2.50
N GLN A 198 9.84 -4.35 -1.38
CA GLN A 198 8.99 -5.26 -0.60
C GLN A 198 7.82 -4.46 -0.04
N VAL A 199 6.60 -4.91 -0.30
CA VAL A 199 5.38 -4.29 0.22
C VAL A 199 4.58 -5.35 0.95
N SER A 200 4.12 -5.04 2.15
CA SER A 200 3.35 -5.96 2.99
C SER A 200 1.97 -6.30 2.40
N LYS A 201 1.41 -5.38 1.59
CA LYS A 201 0.23 -5.60 0.74
C LYS A 201 0.38 -4.76 -0.54
N VAL A 202 0.23 -5.39 -1.70
CA VAL A 202 0.27 -4.70 -3.01
C VAL A 202 -0.87 -3.67 -3.14
N GLU A 203 -2.04 -3.99 -2.63
CA GLU A 203 -3.25 -3.13 -2.64
C GLU A 203 -3.00 -1.81 -1.92
N ASP A 204 -2.33 -1.85 -0.77
CA ASP A 204 -1.94 -0.67 0.01
C ASP A 204 -1.00 0.26 -0.77
N TYR A 205 -0.09 -0.28 -1.58
CA TYR A 205 0.86 0.53 -2.32
C TYR A 205 0.25 1.14 -3.59
N VAL A 206 -0.65 0.40 -4.25
CA VAL A 206 -1.43 0.89 -5.40
C VAL A 206 -2.44 1.96 -4.96
N LEU A 207 -3.13 1.76 -3.83
CA LEU A 207 -3.98 2.79 -3.19
C LEU A 207 -3.16 3.99 -2.70
N LYS A 208 -2.03 3.79 -2.02
CA LYS A 208 -1.20 4.90 -1.50
C LYS A 208 -0.53 5.73 -2.61
N ARG A 209 -0.35 5.20 -3.83
CA ARG A 209 0.19 5.95 -4.98
C ARG A 209 -0.84 6.42 -5.99
N SER A 210 -1.99 5.77 -6.13
CA SER A 210 -3.15 6.40 -6.78
C SER A 210 -3.63 7.63 -5.99
N LEU A 211 -3.44 7.61 -4.66
CA LEU A 211 -3.64 8.76 -3.75
C LEU A 211 -2.40 9.66 -3.58
N GLY A 212 -1.28 9.34 -4.25
CA GLY A 212 0.05 9.92 -3.99
C GLY A 212 0.37 11.25 -4.68
N ARG A 213 -0.55 11.79 -5.49
CA ARG A 213 -0.54 13.18 -5.98
C ARG A 213 -1.87 13.79 -5.56
N THR A 214 -1.84 14.47 -4.43
CA THR A 214 -2.95 14.78 -3.52
C THR A 214 -4.14 15.48 -4.18
N ASN A 215 -5.24 14.75 -4.42
CA ASN A 215 -6.55 15.36 -4.66
C ASN A 215 -7.37 15.51 -3.37
N CYS A 216 -6.73 15.81 -2.24
CA CYS A 216 -7.39 15.97 -0.93
C CYS A 216 -8.26 14.79 -0.43
N LEU A 217 -8.23 13.62 -1.07
CA LEU A 217 -8.89 12.40 -0.60
C LEU A 217 -8.32 11.92 0.75
N THR A 218 -9.17 11.70 1.74
CA THR A 218 -8.81 11.24 3.09
C THR A 218 -9.08 9.75 3.29
N SER A 219 -10.08 9.20 2.59
CA SER A 219 -10.42 7.78 2.65
C SER A 219 -11.07 7.33 1.35
N VAL A 220 -10.79 6.10 0.93
CA VAL A 220 -11.46 5.41 -0.18
C VAL A 220 -12.10 4.14 0.41
N PRO A 221 -13.37 3.85 0.11
CA PRO A 221 -14.01 2.64 0.59
C PRO A 221 -13.36 1.39 -0.02
N GLU A 222 -13.16 0.35 0.78
CA GLU A 222 -12.66 -0.97 0.33
C GLU A 222 -13.82 -1.97 0.24
N ASN A 223 -14.85 -1.57 -0.49
CA ASN A 223 -16.11 -2.28 -0.54
C ASN A 223 -16.04 -3.55 -1.39
N ILE A 224 -15.15 -3.63 -2.38
CA ILE A 224 -15.02 -4.78 -3.28
C ILE A 224 -13.71 -5.49 -2.99
N LYS A 225 -13.78 -6.76 -2.60
CA LYS A 225 -12.62 -7.61 -2.32
C LYS A 225 -12.50 -8.65 -3.41
N LEU A 226 -11.40 -8.62 -4.16
CA LEU A 226 -11.23 -9.45 -5.36
C LEU A 226 -9.87 -10.14 -5.33
N GLU A 227 -9.87 -11.42 -5.68
CA GLU A 227 -8.68 -12.26 -5.75
C GLU A 227 -8.54 -12.88 -7.15
N LEU A 228 -7.32 -12.85 -7.71
CA LEU A 228 -6.95 -13.61 -8.90
C LEU A 228 -6.03 -14.76 -8.47
N SER A 229 -6.54 -16.00 -8.55
CA SER A 229 -5.82 -17.21 -8.16
C SER A 229 -5.86 -18.23 -9.30
N ASN A 230 -4.69 -18.67 -9.76
CA ASN A 230 -4.55 -19.61 -10.88
C ASN A 230 -5.38 -19.21 -12.12
N GLY A 231 -5.42 -17.90 -12.42
CA GLY A 231 -6.14 -17.38 -13.57
C GLY A 231 -7.66 -17.37 -13.44
N ARG A 232 -8.20 -17.64 -12.24
CA ARG A 232 -9.62 -17.51 -11.88
C ARG A 232 -9.83 -16.31 -10.97
N VAL A 233 -10.89 -15.56 -11.27
CA VAL A 233 -11.32 -14.42 -10.45
C VAL A 233 -12.33 -14.88 -9.41
N ILE A 234 -12.11 -14.46 -8.17
CA ILE A 234 -12.98 -14.69 -7.03
C ILE A 234 -13.32 -13.33 -6.42
N ILE A 235 -14.61 -13.04 -6.26
CA ILE A 235 -15.06 -11.91 -5.46
C ILE A 235 -15.40 -12.45 -4.08
N LYS A 236 -14.74 -11.93 -3.04
CA LYS A 236 -14.80 -12.50 -1.70
C LYS A 236 -16.09 -12.12 -0.98
N ALA A 237 -16.53 -12.99 -0.09
CA ALA A 237 -17.58 -12.69 0.88
C ALA A 237 -17.32 -11.37 1.62
N GLY A 238 -18.38 -10.66 1.95
CA GLY A 238 -18.34 -9.31 2.55
C GLY A 238 -18.09 -8.19 1.54
N SER A 239 -17.92 -8.48 0.24
CA SER A 239 -17.91 -7.43 -0.78
C SER A 239 -19.29 -6.81 -0.93
N LYS A 240 -19.36 -5.48 -1.10
CA LYS A 240 -20.58 -4.74 -1.38
C LYS A 240 -20.69 -4.46 -2.87
N ILE A 241 -21.84 -4.78 -3.44
CA ILE A 241 -22.21 -4.47 -4.82
C ILE A 241 -23.45 -3.58 -4.83
N TYR A 242 -23.62 -2.83 -5.91
CA TYR A 242 -24.74 -1.91 -6.07
C TYR A 242 -25.57 -2.33 -7.26
N VAL A 243 -26.86 -2.56 -7.03
CA VAL A 243 -27.82 -3.04 -8.04
C VAL A 243 -28.84 -1.95 -8.34
N PRO A 244 -28.87 -1.41 -9.58
CA PRO A 244 -29.91 -0.49 -10.00
C PRO A 244 -31.29 -1.15 -9.89
N ASN A 245 -32.20 -0.53 -9.14
CA ASN A 245 -33.50 -1.11 -8.79
C ASN A 245 -34.65 -0.10 -8.94
N GLY A 246 -34.76 0.51 -10.11
CA GLY A 246 -35.86 1.44 -10.40
C GLY A 246 -35.67 2.79 -9.73
N PHE A 247 -36.76 3.50 -9.48
CA PHE A 247 -36.73 4.83 -8.86
C PHE A 247 -37.36 4.77 -7.47
N GLU A 248 -36.97 5.72 -6.63
CA GLU A 248 -37.65 5.99 -5.37
C GLU A 248 -39.13 6.34 -5.62
N SER A 249 -39.93 6.41 -4.55
CA SER A 249 -41.38 6.70 -4.64
C SER A 249 -41.71 8.04 -5.33
N ASN A 250 -40.75 8.94 -5.47
CA ASN A 250 -40.88 10.20 -6.21
C ASN A 250 -40.76 10.05 -7.74
N GLY A 251 -40.49 8.85 -8.25
CA GLY A 251 -40.42 8.53 -9.68
C GLY A 251 -39.25 9.14 -10.44
N THR A 252 -38.31 9.82 -9.77
CA THR A 252 -37.24 10.59 -10.44
C THR A 252 -35.85 10.35 -9.84
N THR A 253 -35.76 9.97 -8.57
CA THR A 253 -34.49 9.66 -7.92
C THR A 253 -34.13 8.19 -8.16
N PRO A 254 -32.99 7.88 -8.80
CA PRO A 254 -32.57 6.49 -9.00
C PRO A 254 -32.33 5.79 -7.66
N LYS A 255 -32.91 4.59 -7.52
CA LYS A 255 -32.75 3.72 -6.35
C LYS A 255 -31.71 2.63 -6.61
N PHE A 256 -30.84 2.38 -5.64
CA PHE A 256 -29.84 1.32 -5.71
C PHE A 256 -29.92 0.44 -4.48
N ASP A 257 -29.96 -0.87 -4.68
CA ASP A 257 -29.82 -1.83 -3.59
C ASP A 257 -28.33 -2.07 -3.33
N GLU A 258 -27.89 -1.84 -2.09
CA GLU A 258 -26.60 -2.30 -1.61
C GLU A 258 -26.72 -3.76 -1.18
N VAL A 259 -25.98 -4.66 -1.84
CA VAL A 259 -25.97 -6.08 -1.52
C VAL A 259 -24.60 -6.47 -1.03
N VAL A 260 -24.54 -7.02 0.18
CA VAL A 260 -23.33 -7.62 0.75
C VAL A 260 -23.30 -9.10 0.40
N LEU A 261 -22.25 -9.55 -0.29
CA LEU A 261 -22.11 -10.95 -0.65
C LEU A 261 -21.88 -11.80 0.60
N SER A 262 -22.72 -12.80 0.82
CA SER A 262 -22.61 -13.71 1.97
C SER A 262 -21.57 -14.82 1.78
N SER A 263 -21.12 -15.04 0.55
CA SER A 263 -20.16 -16.09 0.18
C SER A 263 -19.24 -15.62 -0.96
N ASP A 264 -18.15 -16.34 -1.16
CA ASP A 264 -17.26 -16.12 -2.30
C ASP A 264 -17.98 -16.44 -3.61
N VAL A 265 -17.89 -15.54 -4.58
CA VAL A 265 -18.48 -15.69 -5.90
C VAL A 265 -17.37 -15.92 -6.91
N ASN A 266 -17.47 -17.03 -7.63
CA ASN A 266 -16.46 -17.42 -8.61
C ASN A 266 -16.88 -16.99 -10.02
N LEU A 267 -15.87 -16.70 -10.85
CA LEU A 267 -16.07 -16.59 -12.28
C LEU A 267 -16.38 -17.97 -12.87
N ASN A 268 -17.66 -18.21 -13.14
CA ASN A 268 -18.15 -19.50 -13.64
C ASN A 268 -17.98 -19.67 -15.16
N TYR A 269 -17.82 -18.56 -15.90
CA TYR A 269 -17.71 -18.58 -17.35
C TYR A 269 -16.44 -17.88 -17.78
N THR A 270 -15.63 -18.53 -18.61
CA THR A 270 -14.44 -17.91 -19.18
C THR A 270 -14.60 -17.71 -20.68
N TYR A 271 -14.65 -16.44 -21.07
CA TYR A 271 -14.61 -16.04 -22.46
C TYR A 271 -13.19 -16.31 -22.98
N ALA A 272 -13.09 -17.08 -24.06
CA ALA A 272 -11.84 -17.42 -24.74
C ALA A 272 -11.75 -16.61 -26.05
N PRO A 273 -11.31 -15.35 -25.99
CA PRO A 273 -11.11 -14.50 -27.18
C PRO A 273 -9.99 -15.04 -28.09
N SER A 274 -9.85 -14.50 -29.31
CA SER A 274 -8.69 -14.81 -30.16
C SER A 274 -7.40 -14.07 -29.72
N THR A 275 -7.53 -13.01 -28.93
CA THR A 275 -6.45 -12.16 -28.42
C THR A 275 -6.73 -11.76 -26.98
N ASN A 276 -5.78 -11.11 -26.30
CA ASN A 276 -6.09 -10.55 -24.98
C ASN A 276 -7.12 -9.42 -25.12
N VAL A 277 -8.21 -9.48 -24.35
CA VAL A 277 -9.28 -8.48 -24.38
C VAL A 277 -9.65 -8.03 -22.97
N GLN A 278 -10.11 -6.79 -22.85
CA GLN A 278 -10.63 -6.26 -21.59
C GLN A 278 -12.11 -6.57 -21.43
N CYS A 279 -12.46 -7.07 -20.24
CA CYS A 279 -13.83 -7.39 -19.86
C CYS A 279 -14.21 -6.72 -18.54
N MET A 280 -15.43 -6.22 -18.46
CA MET A 280 -16.07 -5.80 -17.22
C MET A 280 -16.69 -7.00 -16.50
N LEU A 281 -16.58 -7.00 -15.17
CA LEU A 281 -17.20 -7.97 -14.29
C LEU A 281 -18.50 -7.43 -13.71
N PHE A 282 -19.55 -8.23 -13.75
CA PHE A 282 -20.86 -7.95 -13.17
C PHE A 282 -21.24 -9.10 -12.26
N ILE A 283 -21.99 -8.83 -11.20
CA ILE A 283 -22.60 -9.89 -10.40
C ILE A 283 -24.06 -10.00 -10.78
N ASN A 284 -24.49 -11.19 -11.18
CA ASN A 284 -25.91 -11.52 -11.16
C ASN A 284 -26.24 -12.04 -9.77
N ASN A 285 -27.10 -11.34 -9.05
CA ASN A 285 -27.46 -11.64 -7.66
C ASN A 285 -28.80 -12.40 -7.53
N LYS A 286 -29.41 -12.84 -8.65
CA LYS A 286 -30.65 -13.61 -8.64
C LYS A 286 -30.37 -15.09 -8.38
N GLY A 287 -30.81 -15.60 -7.24
CA GLY A 287 -30.61 -17.00 -6.86
C GLY A 287 -29.18 -17.24 -6.39
N THR A 288 -28.43 -18.12 -7.06
CA THR A 288 -27.01 -18.34 -6.73
C THR A 288 -26.17 -17.27 -7.41
N ALA A 289 -25.53 -16.41 -6.63
CA ALA A 289 -24.70 -15.33 -7.18
C ALA A 289 -23.58 -15.90 -8.07
N PHE A 290 -23.37 -15.30 -9.25
CA PHE A 290 -22.27 -15.65 -10.14
C PHE A 290 -21.70 -14.41 -10.82
N ILE A 291 -20.43 -14.48 -11.22
CA ILE A 291 -19.78 -13.42 -12.00
C ILE A 291 -20.10 -13.62 -13.49
N SER A 292 -20.61 -12.57 -14.11
CA SER A 292 -20.76 -12.43 -15.55
C SER A 292 -19.67 -11.51 -16.10
N THR A 293 -19.07 -11.87 -17.22
CA THR A 293 -18.08 -11.06 -17.93
C THR A 293 -18.64 -10.56 -19.26
N ARG A 294 -18.37 -9.30 -19.61
CA ARG A 294 -18.61 -8.77 -20.96
C ARG A 294 -17.44 -7.92 -21.43
N LEU A 295 -17.17 -7.92 -22.73
CA LEU A 295 -16.19 -7.01 -23.33
C LEU A 295 -16.52 -5.56 -22.93
N VAL A 296 -15.50 -4.75 -22.63
CA VAL A 296 -15.69 -3.33 -22.32
C VAL A 296 -16.47 -2.64 -23.44
N ALA A 297 -16.11 -2.89 -24.70
CA ALA A 297 -16.80 -2.37 -25.88
C ALA A 297 -18.23 -2.92 -26.10
N ALA A 298 -18.64 -3.92 -25.33
CA ALA A 298 -20.00 -4.51 -25.36
C ALA A 298 -20.85 -4.06 -24.15
N CYS A 299 -20.41 -3.03 -23.43
CA CYS A 299 -21.10 -2.48 -22.28
C CYS A 299 -21.64 -1.08 -22.60
N PHE A 300 -22.94 -0.89 -22.49
CA PHE A 300 -23.65 0.32 -22.92
C PHE A 300 -24.47 0.94 -21.79
N SER A 301 -24.77 2.21 -21.92
CA SER A 301 -25.77 2.92 -21.11
C SER A 301 -26.64 3.77 -22.01
N GLY A 302 -27.89 3.99 -21.62
CA GLY A 302 -28.81 4.87 -22.34
C GLY A 302 -30.26 4.46 -22.20
N ALA A 303 -31.15 5.21 -22.83
CA ALA A 303 -32.59 5.00 -22.77
C ALA A 303 -33.10 3.84 -23.62
N THR A 304 -32.34 3.42 -24.63
CA THR A 304 -32.75 2.40 -25.60
C THR A 304 -31.79 1.21 -25.60
N GLN A 305 -32.35 0.02 -25.86
CA GLN A 305 -31.58 -1.21 -25.95
C GLN A 305 -30.54 -1.10 -27.10
N PRO A 306 -29.26 -1.44 -26.85
CA PRO A 306 -28.26 -1.49 -27.91
C PRO A 306 -28.49 -2.69 -28.84
N GLU A 307 -28.29 -2.49 -30.15
CA GLU A 307 -28.44 -3.54 -31.17
C GLU A 307 -27.40 -4.66 -31.02
N GLY A 308 -27.79 -5.93 -31.19
CA GLY A 308 -26.85 -7.06 -31.24
C GLY A 308 -26.85 -7.95 -29.99
N ASN A 309 -25.98 -8.97 -30.00
CA ASN A 309 -25.94 -10.02 -28.98
C ASN A 309 -24.78 -9.82 -27.99
N TYR A 310 -24.88 -10.47 -26.82
CA TYR A 310 -23.83 -10.53 -25.78
C TYR A 310 -23.40 -9.18 -25.23
N ARG A 311 -24.38 -8.35 -24.89
CA ARG A 311 -24.15 -6.99 -24.36
C ARG A 311 -24.64 -6.90 -22.93
N ASN A 312 -24.04 -5.99 -22.16
CA ASN A 312 -24.65 -5.51 -20.93
C ASN A 312 -25.05 -4.06 -21.12
N TRP A 313 -26.21 -3.70 -20.61
CA TRP A 313 -26.79 -2.39 -20.81
C TRP A 313 -27.38 -1.86 -19.51
N TYR A 314 -26.95 -0.68 -19.11
CA TYR A 314 -27.61 0.11 -18.08
C TYR A 314 -28.72 0.97 -18.71
N ASN A 315 -29.97 0.60 -18.47
CA ASN A 315 -31.13 1.35 -18.92
C ASN A 315 -31.35 2.54 -17.98
N THR A 316 -31.06 3.75 -18.48
CA THR A 316 -31.14 4.99 -17.70
C THR A 316 -32.59 5.43 -17.45
N MET A 317 -33.54 5.03 -18.30
CA MET A 317 -34.97 5.33 -18.15
C MET A 317 -35.64 4.48 -17.07
N GLU A 318 -35.14 3.27 -16.85
CA GLU A 318 -35.70 2.35 -15.84
C GLU A 318 -34.82 2.21 -14.60
N ASN A 319 -33.62 2.79 -14.60
CA ASN A 319 -32.56 2.54 -13.61
C ASN A 319 -32.41 1.04 -13.32
N LYS A 320 -32.13 0.26 -14.37
CA LYS A 320 -31.97 -1.20 -14.32
C LYS A 320 -30.81 -1.66 -15.18
N MET A 321 -30.19 -2.74 -14.76
CA MET A 321 -29.17 -3.46 -15.53
C MET A 321 -29.78 -4.62 -16.30
N TYR A 322 -29.40 -4.70 -17.56
CA TYR A 322 -29.84 -5.73 -18.50
C TYR A 322 -28.65 -6.49 -19.06
N SER A 323 -28.81 -7.80 -19.26
CA SER A 323 -27.91 -8.61 -20.09
C SER A 323 -28.64 -9.08 -21.33
N ILE A 324 -28.02 -8.87 -22.49
CA ILE A 324 -28.57 -9.27 -23.79
C ILE A 324 -27.88 -10.56 -24.21
N GLY A 325 -28.65 -11.64 -24.26
CA GLY A 325 -28.19 -12.98 -24.60
C GLY A 325 -28.12 -13.23 -26.11
N THR A 326 -28.14 -14.50 -26.48
CA THR A 326 -28.33 -14.95 -27.86
C THR A 326 -29.73 -14.61 -28.34
N ASN A 327 -29.85 -14.14 -29.58
CA ASN A 327 -31.10 -13.71 -30.23
C ASN A 327 -31.73 -12.44 -29.64
N ALA A 328 -30.89 -11.50 -29.16
CA ALA A 328 -31.32 -10.25 -28.54
C ALA A 328 -32.29 -10.42 -27.35
N THR A 329 -32.27 -11.59 -26.70
CA THR A 329 -33.08 -11.87 -25.51
C THR A 329 -32.58 -11.02 -24.34
N VAL A 330 -33.48 -10.29 -23.70
CA VAL A 330 -33.16 -9.36 -22.62
C VAL A 330 -33.43 -10.03 -21.27
N ASP A 331 -32.39 -10.27 -20.49
CA ASP A 331 -32.51 -10.64 -19.08
C ASP A 331 -32.48 -9.36 -18.22
N ALA A 332 -33.62 -9.11 -17.58
CA ALA A 332 -33.90 -7.94 -16.77
C ALA A 332 -33.52 -8.08 -15.29
N THR A 333 -32.94 -9.22 -14.88
CA THR A 333 -33.00 -9.59 -13.47
C THR A 333 -31.63 -9.70 -12.80
N GLY A 334 -31.41 -8.83 -11.79
CA GLY A 334 -30.41 -9.01 -10.73
C GLY A 334 -28.96 -8.62 -11.05
N PHE A 335 -28.70 -7.90 -12.14
CA PHE A 335 -27.33 -7.49 -12.47
C PHE A 335 -26.90 -6.24 -11.67
N SER A 336 -25.73 -6.31 -11.05
CA SER A 336 -25.09 -5.14 -10.44
C SER A 336 -24.53 -4.19 -11.48
N PHE A 337 -24.16 -2.98 -11.06
CA PHE A 337 -23.13 -2.23 -11.77
C PHE A 337 -21.82 -3.03 -11.85
N PRO A 338 -20.96 -2.75 -12.84
CA PRO A 338 -19.70 -3.46 -12.94
C PRO A 338 -18.84 -3.22 -11.70
N VAL A 339 -18.04 -4.21 -11.32
CA VAL A 339 -17.22 -4.18 -10.09
C VAL A 339 -15.72 -4.08 -10.39
N ALA A 340 -15.30 -4.51 -11.58
CA ALA A 340 -13.90 -4.48 -12.01
C ALA A 340 -13.77 -4.61 -13.53
N ILE A 341 -12.59 -4.24 -14.04
CA ILE A 341 -12.11 -4.58 -15.39
C ILE A 341 -10.98 -5.59 -15.24
N ILE A 342 -11.02 -6.64 -16.06
CA ILE A 342 -10.00 -7.67 -16.15
C ILE A 342 -9.53 -7.85 -17.60
N THR A 343 -8.34 -8.40 -17.79
CA THR A 343 -7.91 -8.89 -19.10
C THR A 343 -8.08 -10.41 -19.17
N GLN A 344 -8.84 -10.90 -20.16
CA GLN A 344 -8.97 -12.32 -20.49
C GLN A 344 -8.10 -12.66 -21.71
N GLY A 345 -7.39 -13.78 -21.64
CA GLY A 345 -6.55 -14.28 -22.73
C GLY A 345 -7.21 -15.41 -23.53
N PRO A 346 -6.58 -15.79 -24.66
CA PRO A 346 -7.16 -16.72 -25.62
C PRO A 346 -7.29 -18.17 -25.12
N ASP A 347 -6.59 -18.49 -24.03
CA ASP A 347 -6.72 -19.75 -23.31
C ASP A 347 -7.96 -19.79 -22.38
N GLY A 348 -8.80 -18.74 -22.40
CA GLY A 348 -9.92 -18.61 -21.49
C GLY A 348 -9.42 -18.51 -20.05
N VAL A 349 -8.34 -17.75 -19.82
CA VAL A 349 -7.77 -17.51 -18.50
C VAL A 349 -7.68 -16.01 -18.24
N THR A 350 -8.04 -15.57 -17.03
CA THR A 350 -7.82 -14.17 -16.63
C THR A 350 -6.34 -13.90 -16.40
N LYS A 351 -5.79 -12.92 -17.12
CA LYS A 351 -4.37 -12.53 -17.10
C LYS A 351 -4.07 -11.48 -16.04
N SER A 352 -4.98 -10.53 -15.84
CA SER A 352 -4.81 -9.44 -14.88
C SER A 352 -6.16 -8.89 -14.41
N ILE A 353 -6.11 -8.27 -13.24
CA ILE A 353 -7.14 -7.34 -12.77
C ILE A 353 -6.60 -5.95 -13.11
N ASP A 354 -7.29 -5.24 -14.00
CA ASP A 354 -6.81 -3.96 -14.53
C ASP A 354 -7.31 -2.79 -13.69
N GLN A 355 -8.56 -2.89 -13.20
CA GLN A 355 -9.18 -1.86 -12.36
C GLN A 355 -10.25 -2.47 -11.46
N ILE A 356 -10.35 -2.01 -10.20
CA ILE A 356 -11.44 -2.34 -9.28
C ILE A 356 -12.22 -1.06 -9.01
N PHE A 357 -13.55 -1.10 -9.18
CA PHE A 357 -14.42 0.07 -9.04
C PHE A 357 -14.82 0.30 -7.58
N GLN A 358 -13.84 0.56 -6.72
CA GLN A 358 -14.05 0.71 -5.27
C GLN A 358 -14.97 1.88 -4.89
N TRP A 359 -14.87 2.98 -5.62
CA TRP A 359 -15.58 4.24 -5.32
C TRP A 359 -16.09 4.96 -6.57
N CYS A 360 -15.57 4.60 -7.74
CA CYS A 360 -15.99 5.10 -9.03
C CYS A 360 -15.81 4.01 -10.08
N GLY A 361 -16.75 3.91 -10.98
CA GLY A 361 -16.69 3.08 -12.17
C GLY A 361 -17.53 3.66 -13.29
N TYR A 362 -17.72 2.88 -14.35
CA TYR A 362 -18.52 3.29 -15.49
C TYR A 362 -19.11 2.10 -16.24
N ILE A 363 -20.12 2.39 -17.05
CA ILE A 363 -20.69 1.51 -18.06
C ILE A 363 -21.19 2.38 -19.22
N GLY A 364 -20.73 2.11 -20.45
CA GLY A 364 -21.07 2.94 -21.60
C GLY A 364 -20.65 4.41 -21.40
N SER A 365 -21.59 5.33 -21.59
CA SER A 365 -21.43 6.77 -21.31
C SER A 365 -21.73 7.16 -19.86
N GLU A 366 -22.18 6.23 -19.02
CA GLU A 366 -22.56 6.50 -17.64
C GLU A 366 -21.40 6.24 -16.67
N GLN A 367 -20.99 7.28 -15.96
CA GLN A 367 -20.12 7.14 -14.80
C GLN A 367 -20.96 6.98 -13.54
N PHE A 368 -20.54 6.11 -12.64
CA PHE A 368 -21.15 5.99 -11.31
C PHE A 368 -20.10 6.15 -10.21
N PHE A 369 -20.54 6.75 -9.11
CA PHE A 369 -19.78 6.89 -7.87
C PHE A 369 -20.47 6.14 -6.76
N LEU A 370 -19.68 5.47 -5.92
CA LEU A 370 -20.18 4.67 -4.81
C LEU A 370 -20.05 5.43 -3.50
N PRO A 371 -20.89 5.12 -2.50
CA PRO A 371 -20.81 5.76 -1.19
C PRO A 371 -19.53 5.38 -0.43
N GLY A 372 -19.07 6.30 0.43
CA GLY A 372 -17.94 6.11 1.36
C GLY A 372 -16.63 6.79 0.95
N LEU A 373 -16.56 7.46 -0.20
CA LEU A 373 -15.38 8.24 -0.59
C LEU A 373 -15.30 9.51 0.25
N LYS A 374 -14.18 9.74 0.93
CA LYS A 374 -13.96 10.92 1.77
C LYS A 374 -12.82 11.79 1.25
N GLY A 375 -12.96 13.10 1.40
CA GLY A 375 -11.84 14.03 1.22
C GLY A 375 -12.09 15.41 1.81
N LEU A 376 -11.06 16.27 1.72
CA LEU A 376 -11.04 17.60 2.29
C LEU A 376 -11.33 18.66 1.23
N LYS A 377 -12.20 19.61 1.57
CA LYS A 377 -12.44 20.83 0.79
C LYS A 377 -11.78 22.04 1.44
N ALA A 378 -11.30 22.93 0.59
CA ALA A 378 -10.68 24.21 0.97
C ALA A 378 -11.76 25.17 1.50
N ASN A 379 -11.55 25.76 2.67
CA ASN A 379 -12.52 26.68 3.29
C ASN A 379 -11.83 27.73 4.18
N GLY A 380 -10.79 28.36 3.63
CA GLY A 380 -10.07 29.42 4.32
C GLY A 380 -9.12 28.92 5.40
N PHE A 381 -8.70 29.85 6.25
CA PHE A 381 -7.82 29.60 7.39
C PHE A 381 -8.55 29.86 8.71
N ASN A 382 -8.13 29.17 9.75
CA ASN A 382 -8.47 29.48 11.13
C ASN A 382 -7.72 30.75 11.58
N ALA A 383 -8.15 31.33 12.70
CA ALA A 383 -7.51 32.53 13.26
C ALA A 383 -6.02 32.34 13.60
N ASP A 384 -5.60 31.10 13.86
CA ASP A 384 -4.22 30.71 14.14
C ASP A 384 -3.38 30.46 12.87
N GLY A 385 -3.93 30.72 11.68
CA GLY A 385 -3.26 30.51 10.40
C GLY A 385 -3.25 29.06 9.90
N THR A 386 -3.90 28.12 10.59
CA THR A 386 -4.04 26.74 10.12
C THR A 386 -5.16 26.58 9.10
N TYR A 387 -5.11 25.54 8.26
CA TYR A 387 -6.15 25.28 7.27
C TYR A 387 -7.50 24.94 7.91
N LYS A 388 -8.56 25.66 7.53
CA LYS A 388 -9.94 25.40 7.94
C LYS A 388 -10.65 24.51 6.92
N ASN A 389 -10.07 23.35 6.62
CA ASN A 389 -10.65 22.43 5.65
C ASN A 389 -11.90 21.73 6.21
N ILE A 390 -12.85 21.38 5.36
CA ILE A 390 -14.04 20.60 5.73
C ILE A 390 -13.94 19.21 5.11
N GLU A 391 -14.28 18.16 5.86
CA GLU A 391 -14.38 16.81 5.30
C GLU A 391 -15.73 16.61 4.59
N VAL A 392 -15.69 15.95 3.44
CA VAL A 392 -16.84 15.64 2.59
C VAL A 392 -16.85 14.14 2.31
N GLU A 393 -18.04 13.55 2.26
CA GLU A 393 -18.24 12.11 2.02
C GLU A 393 -19.34 11.87 0.97
N THR A 394 -19.13 10.95 0.03
CA THR A 394 -20.20 10.47 -0.87
C THR A 394 -21.14 9.57 -0.07
N LYS A 395 -22.43 9.93 0.02
CA LYS A 395 -23.40 9.20 0.88
C LYS A 395 -24.28 8.19 0.14
N SER A 396 -24.42 8.36 -1.16
CA SER A 396 -25.24 7.51 -2.01
C SER A 396 -24.53 7.22 -3.32
N VAL A 397 -25.09 6.30 -4.12
CA VAL A 397 -24.67 6.17 -5.51
C VAL A 397 -25.08 7.42 -6.28
N ILE A 398 -24.18 7.92 -7.12
CA ILE A 398 -24.42 9.11 -7.93
C ILE A 398 -24.00 8.80 -9.37
N LEU A 399 -24.81 9.26 -10.30
CA LEU A 399 -24.65 9.04 -11.73
C LEU A 399 -24.19 10.31 -12.44
N ASN A 400 -23.45 10.15 -13.53
CA ASN A 400 -22.96 11.24 -14.37
C ASN A 400 -22.82 10.76 -15.81
N GLU A 401 -23.70 11.27 -16.69
CA GLU A 401 -23.75 10.89 -18.11
C GLU A 401 -22.83 11.77 -18.97
N TYR A 402 -22.16 11.13 -19.93
CA TYR A 402 -21.37 11.78 -20.98
C TYR A 402 -22.10 11.78 -22.32
N ASN A 403 -22.44 12.98 -22.81
CA ASN A 403 -23.09 13.20 -24.11
C ASN A 403 -22.20 13.99 -25.08
N TYR A 404 -20.89 13.99 -24.85
CA TYR A 404 -19.88 14.63 -25.67
C TYR A 404 -18.53 13.93 -25.51
N SER A 405 -17.62 14.18 -26.46
CA SER A 405 -16.25 13.65 -26.39
C SER A 405 -15.43 14.37 -25.33
N ALA A 406 -15.03 13.68 -24.28
CA ALA A 406 -14.15 14.19 -23.24
C ALA A 406 -12.73 13.62 -23.43
N GLY A 407 -11.73 14.50 -23.59
CA GLY A 407 -10.32 14.13 -23.63
C GLY A 407 -9.59 14.54 -22.36
N ASN A 408 -9.37 13.60 -21.44
CA ASN A 408 -8.76 13.85 -20.12
C ASN A 408 -9.46 14.95 -19.31
N GLN A 409 -10.79 14.90 -19.20
CA GLN A 409 -11.55 15.85 -18.40
C GLN A 409 -11.50 15.48 -16.92
N GLN A 410 -11.33 16.47 -16.04
CA GLN A 410 -11.34 16.23 -14.60
C GLN A 410 -12.75 16.29 -14.02
N VAL A 411 -13.04 15.33 -13.16
CA VAL A 411 -14.29 15.21 -12.42
C VAL A 411 -14.06 15.62 -10.97
N PHE A 412 -15.00 16.39 -10.42
CA PHE A 412 -14.94 16.93 -9.06
C PHE A 412 -16.18 16.60 -8.27
N ILE A 413 -16.04 16.16 -7.01
CA ILE A 413 -17.17 16.14 -6.08
C ILE A 413 -17.55 17.57 -5.71
N ALA A 414 -18.83 17.88 -5.84
CA ALA A 414 -19.50 19.13 -5.47
C ALA A 414 -20.72 18.92 -4.56
N ARG A 415 -21.23 19.99 -3.94
CA ARG A 415 -22.42 20.06 -3.06
C ARG A 415 -22.55 18.95 -2.04
N ASN A 416 -21.72 18.94 -0.99
CA ASN A 416 -21.76 17.95 0.10
C ASN A 416 -21.79 16.48 -0.37
N GLY A 417 -21.15 16.17 -1.51
CA GLY A 417 -21.12 14.81 -2.04
C GLY A 417 -22.37 14.40 -2.81
N THR A 418 -23.10 15.33 -3.43
CA THR A 418 -24.36 15.04 -4.17
C THR A 418 -24.32 15.40 -5.66
N TYR A 419 -23.32 16.16 -6.11
CA TYR A 419 -23.22 16.64 -7.49
C TYR A 419 -21.78 16.54 -7.99
N PHE A 420 -21.57 16.45 -9.31
CA PHE A 420 -20.24 16.50 -9.90
C PHE A 420 -20.10 17.65 -10.89
N ARG A 421 -18.95 18.33 -10.86
CA ARG A 421 -18.59 19.31 -11.87
C ARG A 421 -17.57 18.72 -12.82
N ARG A 422 -17.77 18.94 -14.11
CA ARG A 422 -16.90 18.49 -15.19
C ARG A 422 -16.11 19.70 -15.68
N ASN A 423 -14.78 19.68 -15.52
CA ASN A 423 -13.94 20.80 -15.89
C ASN A 423 -12.74 20.32 -16.70
N VAL A 424 -12.32 21.16 -17.65
CA VAL A 424 -11.21 20.86 -18.54
C VAL A 424 -9.88 20.96 -17.79
N ARG A 425 -9.79 21.85 -16.77
CA ARG A 425 -8.53 22.15 -16.08
C ARG A 425 -8.71 22.45 -14.60
N TYR A 426 -7.69 22.06 -13.83
CA TYR A 426 -7.49 22.41 -12.43
C TYR A 426 -6.13 23.08 -12.26
N TYR A 427 -6.11 24.20 -11.53
CA TYR A 427 -4.90 24.89 -11.14
C TYR A 427 -4.82 24.93 -9.61
N SER A 428 -3.62 24.82 -9.04
CA SER A 428 -3.37 25.02 -7.61
C SER A 428 -2.13 25.88 -7.44
N GLN A 429 -2.32 27.16 -7.11
CA GLN A 429 -1.26 28.18 -7.05
C GLN A 429 -1.76 29.44 -6.33
N GLU A 430 -0.87 30.30 -5.86
CA GLU A 430 -1.24 31.56 -5.19
C GLU A 430 -1.67 32.67 -6.16
N THR A 431 -1.13 32.64 -7.38
CA THR A 431 -1.39 33.66 -8.40
C THR A 431 -2.51 33.22 -9.31
N GLU A 432 -3.39 34.15 -9.67
CA GLU A 432 -4.50 33.91 -10.59
C GLU A 432 -3.99 33.35 -11.94
N PRO A 433 -4.45 32.17 -12.38
CA PRO A 433 -4.11 31.62 -13.68
C PRO A 433 -4.73 32.43 -14.81
N ALA A 434 -4.18 32.32 -16.02
CA ALA A 434 -4.82 32.84 -17.21
C ALA A 434 -6.24 32.25 -17.35
N ILE A 435 -7.21 33.12 -17.67
CA ILE A 435 -8.61 32.74 -17.80
C ILE A 435 -8.72 31.62 -18.84
N SER A 436 -9.40 30.55 -18.44
CA SER A 436 -9.73 29.41 -19.30
C SER A 436 -11.16 28.96 -19.02
N THR A 437 -11.85 28.46 -20.04
CA THR A 437 -13.24 28.01 -19.91
C THR A 437 -13.32 26.73 -19.08
N TYR A 438 -14.44 26.54 -18.37
CA TYR A 438 -14.71 25.36 -17.53
C TYR A 438 -13.51 24.90 -16.69
N SER A 439 -12.97 25.80 -15.87
CA SER A 439 -11.75 25.55 -15.09
C SER A 439 -11.97 25.86 -13.60
N ILE A 440 -11.21 25.16 -12.76
CA ILE A 440 -11.15 25.40 -11.31
C ILE A 440 -9.73 25.85 -10.95
N TRP A 441 -9.63 26.85 -10.10
CA TRP A 441 -8.38 27.30 -9.50
C TRP A 441 -8.50 27.26 -7.97
N HIS A 442 -7.69 26.43 -7.34
CA HIS A 442 -7.46 26.48 -5.91
C HIS A 442 -6.39 27.54 -5.62
N ASN A 443 -6.80 28.62 -4.97
CA ASN A 443 -5.90 29.66 -4.50
C ASN A 443 -5.27 29.24 -3.17
N THR A 444 -4.00 28.86 -3.20
CA THR A 444 -3.29 28.41 -1.99
C THR A 444 -3.04 29.52 -0.97
N LYS A 445 -3.17 30.79 -1.38
CA LYS A 445 -2.96 31.96 -0.50
C LYS A 445 -4.12 32.19 0.47
N ASP A 446 -5.34 31.95 0.02
CA ASP A 446 -6.55 32.16 0.83
C ASP A 446 -7.31 30.85 1.12
N ASN A 447 -6.85 29.71 0.59
CA ASN A 447 -7.45 28.40 0.72
C ASN A 447 -8.93 28.38 0.28
N PHE A 448 -9.22 28.99 -0.88
CA PHE A 448 -10.51 28.91 -1.55
C PHE A 448 -10.39 28.42 -2.98
N ASN A 449 -11.49 27.87 -3.50
CA ASN A 449 -11.64 27.50 -4.90
C ASN A 449 -12.34 28.62 -5.69
N TYR A 450 -11.85 28.87 -6.88
CA TYR A 450 -12.35 29.81 -7.87
C TYR A 450 -12.73 29.05 -9.14
N VAL A 451 -13.73 29.54 -9.87
CA VAL A 451 -14.30 28.86 -11.03
C VAL A 451 -14.55 29.81 -12.19
N THR A 452 -14.45 29.29 -13.41
CA THR A 452 -14.96 29.92 -14.63
C THR A 452 -16.20 29.16 -15.11
N ASN A 453 -17.32 29.88 -15.29
CA ASN A 453 -18.65 29.27 -15.44
C ASN A 453 -19.18 29.19 -16.89
N SER A 454 -18.42 29.64 -17.89
CA SER A 454 -18.89 29.62 -19.28
C SER A 454 -17.75 29.66 -20.30
N ASP A 455 -18.12 29.42 -21.56
CA ASP A 455 -17.28 29.61 -22.75
C ASP A 455 -16.81 31.06 -22.98
N THR A 456 -17.43 32.01 -22.27
CA THR A 456 -17.21 33.46 -22.40
C THR A 456 -16.78 34.11 -21.08
N SER A 457 -16.31 33.31 -20.12
CA SER A 457 -15.97 33.79 -18.78
C SER A 457 -14.95 34.92 -18.84
N THR A 458 -15.25 36.05 -18.19
CA THR A 458 -14.41 37.26 -18.15
C THR A 458 -13.51 37.33 -16.91
N GLY A 459 -13.56 36.33 -16.03
CA GLY A 459 -12.76 36.31 -14.80
C GLY A 459 -13.05 35.12 -13.88
N TRP A 460 -12.18 34.94 -12.90
CA TRP A 460 -12.32 33.91 -11.86
C TRP A 460 -13.33 34.35 -10.79
N VAL A 461 -14.37 33.54 -10.61
CA VAL A 461 -15.38 33.80 -9.58
C VAL A 461 -15.06 32.93 -8.37
N LYS A 462 -14.91 33.55 -7.19
CA LYS A 462 -14.81 32.80 -5.93
C LYS A 462 -16.06 31.93 -5.80
N SER A 463 -15.87 30.63 -5.71
CA SER A 463 -17.01 29.73 -5.62
C SER A 463 -17.75 29.96 -4.30
N SER A 464 -19.05 30.23 -4.38
CA SER A 464 -19.97 30.20 -3.23
C SER A 464 -20.17 28.77 -2.71
N ASP A 465 -19.88 27.79 -3.56
CA ASP A 465 -19.92 26.36 -3.27
C ASP A 465 -18.45 25.89 -3.07
N PRO A 466 -17.94 25.71 -1.83
CA PRO A 466 -16.53 25.36 -1.59
C PRO A 466 -16.15 23.94 -2.10
N ASP A 467 -17.06 23.29 -2.81
CA ASP A 467 -17.12 21.86 -3.03
C ASP A 467 -16.48 21.50 -4.37
N PHE A 468 -15.15 21.50 -4.42
CA PHE A 468 -14.43 20.89 -5.53
C PHE A 468 -13.28 20.03 -5.03
N LEU A 469 -13.52 18.73 -5.01
CA LEU A 469 -12.52 17.70 -4.78
C LEU A 469 -12.27 16.98 -6.10
N ALA A 470 -11.10 17.14 -6.72
CA ALA A 470 -10.77 16.38 -7.92
C ALA A 470 -10.74 14.87 -7.57
N ILE A 471 -11.28 14.01 -8.42
CA ILE A 471 -11.32 12.57 -8.10
C ILE A 471 -10.82 11.71 -9.25
N ALA A 472 -11.17 12.05 -10.49
CA ALA A 472 -10.81 11.28 -11.67
C ALA A 472 -10.53 12.16 -12.88
N ASP A 473 -9.64 11.71 -13.76
CA ASP A 473 -9.55 12.10 -15.15
C ASP A 473 -10.32 11.07 -16.00
N ILE A 474 -11.15 11.56 -16.94
CA ILE A 474 -11.97 10.74 -17.82
C ILE A 474 -11.63 10.99 -19.29
N THR A 475 -11.65 9.89 -20.06
CA THR A 475 -11.62 9.92 -21.51
C THR A 475 -12.79 9.14 -22.08
N THR A 476 -13.45 9.73 -23.07
CA THR A 476 -14.47 9.05 -23.88
C THR A 476 -14.01 8.89 -25.32
N ASP A 477 -14.61 7.95 -26.05
CA ASP A 477 -14.48 7.86 -27.50
C ASP A 477 -15.39 8.86 -28.23
N SER A 478 -15.41 8.77 -29.57
CA SER A 478 -16.27 9.59 -30.45
C SER A 478 -17.76 9.28 -30.35
N SER A 479 -18.13 8.15 -29.74
CA SER A 479 -19.50 7.75 -29.43
C SER A 479 -19.88 8.06 -27.98
N TYR A 480 -19.03 8.85 -27.30
CA TYR A 480 -19.18 9.30 -25.91
C TYR A 480 -19.11 8.17 -24.88
N GLN A 481 -18.70 6.97 -25.28
CA GLN A 481 -18.47 5.88 -24.33
C GLN A 481 -17.19 6.16 -23.55
N ILE A 482 -17.26 5.98 -22.24
CA ILE A 482 -16.09 6.09 -21.38
C ILE A 482 -15.16 4.92 -21.71
N ILE A 483 -13.92 5.24 -22.07
CA ILE A 483 -12.89 4.24 -22.38
C ILE A 483 -11.81 4.17 -21.30
N SER A 484 -11.71 5.21 -20.45
CA SER A 484 -10.80 5.20 -19.31
C SER A 484 -11.27 6.13 -18.20
N ILE A 485 -11.14 5.66 -16.96
CA ILE A 485 -11.21 6.48 -15.75
C ILE A 485 -9.92 6.25 -14.97
N THR A 486 -9.13 7.30 -14.78
CA THR A 486 -7.92 7.26 -13.94
C THR A 486 -8.08 8.20 -12.76
N PRO A 487 -7.49 7.93 -11.59
CA PRO A 487 -7.43 8.89 -10.49
C PRO A 487 -6.91 10.25 -10.97
N ALA A 488 -7.54 11.34 -10.52
CA ALA A 488 -7.18 12.67 -11.04
C ALA A 488 -5.70 12.98 -10.78
N THR A 489 -5.02 13.51 -11.79
CA THR A 489 -3.64 13.95 -11.68
C THR A 489 -3.59 15.46 -11.48
N VAL A 490 -2.96 15.96 -10.41
CA VAL A 490 -2.74 17.40 -10.23
C VAL A 490 -1.92 17.94 -11.41
N ARG A 491 -2.50 18.86 -12.19
CA ARG A 491 -1.82 19.53 -13.32
C ARG A 491 -1.17 20.80 -12.81
N THR A 492 0.16 20.84 -12.77
CA THR A 492 0.90 22.08 -12.54
C THR A 492 1.04 22.85 -13.84
N ALA A 493 0.79 24.16 -13.83
CA ALA A 493 1.10 25.02 -14.96
C ALA A 493 2.62 24.94 -15.29
N PRO A 494 3.04 25.10 -16.56
CA PRO A 494 4.43 24.89 -16.99
C PRO A 494 5.50 25.81 -16.36
N SER A 495 5.15 26.76 -15.49
CA SER A 495 6.09 27.79 -15.01
C SER A 495 6.10 28.03 -13.49
N ALA A 496 5.32 27.34 -12.67
CA ALA A 496 5.32 27.55 -11.22
C ALA A 496 6.14 26.47 -10.49
N THR A 497 7.45 26.69 -10.45
CA THR A 497 8.40 25.90 -9.64
C THR A 497 8.21 26.24 -8.15
N LYS A 498 7.19 25.63 -7.52
CA LYS A 498 7.13 25.34 -6.07
C LYS A 498 5.82 24.60 -5.78
N THR A 499 5.90 23.27 -5.68
CA THR A 499 4.81 22.45 -5.19
C THR A 499 4.72 22.64 -3.68
N TYR A 500 3.84 23.54 -3.22
CA TYR A 500 3.36 23.46 -1.84
C TYR A 500 2.41 22.27 -1.77
N LEU A 501 2.97 21.12 -1.45
CA LEU A 501 2.21 19.93 -1.09
C LEU A 501 1.28 20.34 0.06
N PHE A 502 -0.01 20.01 -0.06
CA PHE A 502 -0.84 19.80 1.13
C PHE A 502 -0.12 18.73 1.93
N ASN A 503 0.69 19.14 2.90
CA ASN A 503 1.36 18.25 3.82
C ASN A 503 0.24 17.52 4.56
N LYS A 504 -0.05 16.31 4.09
CA LYS A 504 -0.79 15.30 4.83
C LYS A 504 -0.14 15.29 6.21
N ILE A 505 -0.80 15.82 7.21
CA ILE A 505 -0.45 15.50 8.59
C ILE A 505 -0.82 14.04 8.69
N LYS A 506 0.14 13.14 8.48
CA LYS A 506 -0.15 11.73 8.46
C LYS A 506 -0.21 11.30 9.91
N TYR A 507 -1.32 10.67 10.26
CA TYR A 507 -1.49 10.03 11.54
C TYR A 507 -1.32 8.53 11.33
N ARG A 508 -0.47 7.87 12.12
CA ARG A 508 -0.43 6.41 12.20
C ARG A 508 -0.64 6.05 13.66
N ASP A 509 -1.43 5.01 13.89
CA ASP A 509 -1.44 4.41 15.20
C ASP A 509 -0.14 3.62 15.35
N VAL A 510 0.65 4.02 16.34
CA VAL A 510 1.79 3.23 16.80
C VAL A 510 1.44 2.62 18.14
N THR A 511 2.08 1.49 18.41
CA THR A 511 2.04 0.86 19.72
C THR A 511 2.67 1.82 20.73
N ASN A 512 1.90 2.23 21.72
CA ASN A 512 2.28 3.24 22.70
C ASN A 512 2.99 2.61 23.89
N VAL A 513 4.14 2.00 23.63
CA VAL A 513 4.97 1.30 24.61
C VAL A 513 6.42 1.70 24.46
N ASN A 514 7.19 1.62 25.54
CA ASN A 514 8.65 1.70 25.47
C ASN A 514 9.18 0.33 25.06
N VAL A 515 9.98 0.27 23.99
CA VAL A 515 10.54 -0.97 23.47
C VAL A 515 11.95 -1.16 24.03
N VAL A 516 12.22 -2.34 24.59
CA VAL A 516 13.55 -2.77 25.01
C VAL A 516 14.00 -3.91 24.11
N GLY A 517 15.19 -3.76 23.50
CA GLY A 517 15.73 -4.72 22.54
C GLY A 517 15.05 -4.63 21.16
N SER A 518 14.71 -5.79 20.58
CA SER A 518 14.09 -5.89 19.25
C SER A 518 12.97 -6.93 19.20
N PRO A 519 11.93 -6.83 20.05
CA PRO A 519 10.72 -7.64 19.89
C PRO A 519 10.05 -7.34 18.54
N THR A 520 9.33 -8.31 17.99
CA THR A 520 8.61 -8.15 16.73
C THR A 520 7.29 -7.43 16.98
N ILE A 521 7.07 -6.30 16.29
CA ILE A 521 5.86 -5.49 16.41
C ILE A 521 5.16 -5.41 15.05
N VAL A 522 3.95 -5.94 14.97
CA VAL A 522 3.11 -5.91 13.77
C VAL A 522 1.69 -5.51 14.19
N ASP A 523 1.18 -4.40 13.65
CA ASP A 523 -0.20 -3.94 13.86
C ASP A 523 -0.66 -3.85 15.33
N ASN A 524 0.23 -3.40 16.24
CA ASN A 524 0.03 -3.32 17.70
C ASN A 524 0.07 -4.65 18.45
N VAL A 525 0.45 -5.72 17.78
CA VAL A 525 0.75 -7.01 18.37
C VAL A 525 2.26 -7.14 18.54
N VAL A 526 2.70 -7.42 19.76
CA VAL A 526 4.11 -7.57 20.13
C VAL A 526 4.40 -9.03 20.45
N SER A 527 5.49 -9.58 19.90
CA SER A 527 5.90 -10.98 20.08
C SER A 527 7.42 -11.12 20.06
N GLY A 528 7.91 -12.35 20.25
CA GLY A 528 9.35 -12.64 20.28
C GLY A 528 10.02 -12.17 21.58
N PHE A 529 9.30 -12.31 22.69
CA PHE A 529 9.77 -11.87 24.00
C PHE A 529 10.96 -12.69 24.49
N SER A 530 11.88 -12.03 25.20
CA SER A 530 13.03 -12.63 25.85
C SER A 530 13.47 -11.80 27.06
N ALA A 531 14.52 -12.21 27.76
CA ALA A 531 15.14 -11.41 28.82
C ALA A 531 15.59 -10.02 28.34
N THR A 532 15.91 -9.87 27.05
CA THR A 532 16.40 -8.62 26.45
C THR A 532 15.42 -7.99 25.46
N ASN A 533 14.34 -8.69 25.09
CA ASN A 533 13.33 -8.23 24.14
C ASN A 533 11.97 -8.16 24.83
N TYR A 534 11.53 -6.97 25.20
CA TYR A 534 10.25 -6.78 25.88
C TYR A 534 9.75 -5.34 25.71
N VAL A 535 8.56 -5.07 26.22
CA VAL A 535 7.97 -3.72 26.19
C VAL A 535 7.47 -3.31 27.55
N THR A 536 7.52 -2.01 27.87
CA THR A 536 6.95 -1.45 29.10
C THR A 536 5.95 -0.34 28.78
N MET A 537 5.01 -0.09 29.69
CA MET A 537 4.15 1.10 29.56
C MET A 537 4.98 2.37 29.76
N PRO A 538 4.67 3.46 29.03
CA PRO A 538 5.30 4.77 29.24
C PRO A 538 4.74 5.50 30.46
N VAL A 539 3.78 4.90 31.18
CA VAL A 539 3.19 5.43 32.40
C VAL A 539 3.26 4.41 33.52
N SER A 540 3.31 4.92 34.75
CA SER A 540 3.21 4.14 35.98
C SER A 540 1.78 3.63 36.19
N ILE A 541 1.63 2.38 36.65
CA ILE A 541 0.33 1.92 37.17
C ILE A 541 0.08 2.63 38.52
N PRO A 542 -1.10 3.23 38.74
CA PRO A 542 -1.47 3.79 40.03
C PRO A 542 -1.42 2.74 41.13
N THR A 543 -1.08 3.14 42.35
CA THR A 543 -1.04 2.23 43.51
C THR A 543 -2.42 1.63 43.81
N TYR A 544 -3.48 2.43 43.67
CA TYR A 544 -4.86 2.03 43.98
C TYR A 544 -5.84 2.55 42.94
N GLY A 545 -7.02 1.93 42.87
CA GLY A 545 -8.13 2.41 42.05
C GLY A 545 -7.82 2.41 40.55
N TYR A 546 -7.27 1.32 40.03
CA TYR A 546 -6.91 1.20 38.63
C TYR A 546 -7.61 0.05 37.90
N GLU A 547 -7.75 0.19 36.59
CA GLU A 547 -8.20 -0.86 35.69
C GLU A 547 -7.23 -0.94 34.51
N LEU A 548 -6.54 -2.07 34.36
CA LEU A 548 -5.64 -2.36 33.25
C LEU A 548 -6.28 -3.42 32.36
N VAL A 549 -6.40 -3.15 31.07
CA VAL A 549 -6.87 -4.10 30.06
C VAL A 549 -5.84 -4.24 28.95
N PHE A 550 -5.59 -5.47 28.51
CA PHE A 550 -4.75 -5.76 27.34
C PHE A 550 -5.09 -7.14 26.75
N GLY A 551 -4.85 -7.30 25.44
CA GLY A 551 -5.05 -8.57 24.76
C GLY A 551 -3.80 -9.44 24.83
N ILE A 552 -3.98 -10.75 24.84
CA ILE A 552 -2.92 -11.73 24.62
C ILE A 552 -3.37 -12.77 23.60
N ASN A 553 -2.42 -13.32 22.87
CA ASN A 553 -2.59 -14.56 22.11
C ASN A 553 -1.62 -15.58 22.67
N THR A 554 -2.13 -16.71 23.14
CA THR A 554 -1.27 -17.77 23.67
C THR A 554 -0.48 -18.44 22.56
N GLY A 555 0.72 -18.93 22.88
CA GLY A 555 1.48 -19.79 21.97
C GLY A 555 0.95 -21.23 21.99
N GLN A 556 1.69 -22.13 21.33
CA GLN A 556 1.45 -23.58 21.43
C GLN A 556 1.71 -24.11 22.86
N ASP A 557 2.74 -23.57 23.51
CA ASP A 557 3.13 -23.95 24.87
C ASP A 557 2.38 -23.10 25.90
N VAL A 558 1.36 -23.70 26.53
CA VAL A 558 0.61 -23.14 27.67
C VAL A 558 0.86 -23.93 28.96
N ALA A 559 1.71 -24.96 28.91
CA ALA A 559 2.03 -25.79 30.06
C ALA A 559 3.20 -25.20 30.85
N THR A 560 4.23 -24.72 30.14
CA THR A 560 5.42 -24.14 30.78
C THR A 560 5.08 -22.84 31.50
N ARG A 561 5.70 -22.61 32.66
CA ARG A 561 5.57 -21.38 33.44
C ARG A 561 6.19 -20.18 32.68
N GLN A 562 5.37 -19.25 32.19
CA GLN A 562 5.79 -18.10 31.36
C GLN A 562 5.24 -16.77 31.88
N SER A 563 6.08 -15.74 32.02
CA SER A 563 5.70 -14.41 32.51
C SER A 563 4.98 -13.57 31.46
N ILE A 564 3.75 -13.10 31.72
CA ILE A 564 2.99 -12.20 30.84
C ILE A 564 3.26 -10.73 31.19
N ILE A 565 3.12 -10.37 32.46
CA ILE A 565 3.38 -9.01 32.97
C ILE A 565 3.79 -9.09 34.44
N GLY A 566 4.83 -8.36 34.85
CA GLY A 566 5.26 -8.30 36.25
C GLY A 566 6.57 -7.55 36.47
N ASN A 567 6.83 -7.12 37.71
CA ASN A 567 8.02 -6.34 38.07
C ASN A 567 9.28 -7.23 38.16
N THR A 568 10.46 -6.66 37.86
CA THR A 568 11.77 -7.37 37.86
C THR A 568 12.75 -6.89 38.91
N THR A 569 12.46 -5.82 39.69
CA THR A 569 13.50 -5.14 40.47
C THR A 569 13.41 -5.29 42.00
N ASN A 570 12.25 -5.63 42.59
CA ASN A 570 12.05 -5.55 44.06
C ASN A 570 11.53 -6.86 44.68
N ASP A 571 11.81 -7.09 45.97
CA ASP A 571 11.40 -8.27 46.77
C ASP A 571 9.89 -8.53 46.87
N ASN A 572 9.07 -7.55 46.48
CA ASN A 572 7.61 -7.64 46.43
C ASN A 572 7.16 -7.60 44.98
N SER A 573 6.75 -8.74 44.41
CA SER A 573 6.46 -8.85 42.97
C SER A 573 5.07 -9.41 42.71
N PHE A 574 4.18 -8.57 42.21
CA PHE A 574 2.95 -9.00 41.53
C PHE A 574 3.30 -9.44 40.11
N MET A 575 2.96 -10.67 39.73
CA MET A 575 3.21 -11.20 38.40
C MET A 575 2.05 -12.04 37.89
N LEU A 576 1.58 -11.73 36.68
CA LEU A 576 0.68 -12.59 35.91
C LEU A 576 1.50 -13.49 35.00
N CYS A 577 1.28 -14.79 35.08
CA CYS A 577 1.93 -15.79 34.25
C CYS A 577 0.95 -16.84 33.73
N ILE A 578 1.39 -17.65 32.78
CA ILE A 578 0.72 -18.91 32.40
C ILE A 578 1.52 -20.06 32.99
N ARG A 579 0.84 -21.07 33.52
CA ARG A 579 1.45 -22.35 33.92
C ARG A 579 0.38 -23.44 33.96
N ASP A 580 0.73 -24.63 33.52
CA ASP A 580 -0.12 -25.83 33.56
C ASP A 580 -1.52 -25.59 32.94
N GLY A 581 -1.57 -24.81 31.85
CA GLY A 581 -2.80 -24.48 31.13
C GLY A 581 -3.71 -23.51 31.88
N LYS A 582 -3.18 -22.72 32.82
CA LYS A 582 -3.94 -21.77 33.62
C LYS A 582 -3.22 -20.45 33.73
N PHE A 583 -3.99 -19.38 33.93
CA PHE A 583 -3.37 -18.14 34.38
C PHE A 583 -2.99 -18.35 35.85
N ILE A 584 -1.85 -17.82 36.25
CA ILE A 584 -1.47 -17.78 37.66
C ILE A 584 -1.07 -16.36 38.01
N LEU A 585 -1.65 -15.88 39.10
CA LEU A 585 -1.25 -14.65 39.74
C LEU A 585 -0.33 -14.99 40.91
N ILE A 586 0.86 -14.44 40.90
CA ILE A 586 1.88 -14.64 41.92
C ILE A 586 1.98 -13.35 42.73
N ASP A 587 1.83 -13.48 44.04
CA ASP A 587 2.18 -12.44 45.01
C ASP A 587 3.28 -13.01 45.93
N LYS A 588 4.40 -12.30 46.05
CA LYS A 588 5.51 -12.67 46.91
C LYS A 588 5.76 -11.55 47.90
N ILE A 589 5.61 -11.87 49.18
CA ILE A 589 5.86 -10.96 50.30
C ILE A 589 7.36 -11.02 50.62
N ALA A 590 8.00 -9.86 50.79
CA ALA A 590 9.41 -9.77 51.15
C ALA A 590 9.73 -10.63 52.39
N GLY A 591 10.67 -11.56 52.23
CA GLY A 591 11.10 -12.48 53.28
C GLY A 591 10.28 -13.77 53.41
N ALA A 592 9.21 -13.96 52.61
CA ALA A 592 8.47 -15.22 52.56
C ALA A 592 9.22 -16.28 51.73
N THR A 593 9.31 -17.50 52.25
CA THR A 593 9.85 -18.68 51.53
C THR A 593 8.83 -19.32 50.58
N GLU A 594 7.55 -18.95 50.69
CA GLU A 594 6.46 -19.52 49.90
C GLU A 594 5.85 -18.46 48.95
N GLU A 595 5.76 -18.81 47.67
CA GLU A 595 5.04 -18.04 46.66
C GLU A 595 3.53 -18.25 46.86
N ASN A 596 2.75 -17.20 47.13
CA ASN A 596 1.30 -17.30 47.07
C ASN A 596 0.88 -17.36 45.59
N CYS A 597 0.82 -18.57 45.04
CA CYS A 597 0.37 -18.83 43.69
C CYS A 597 -1.14 -19.10 43.69
N ILE A 598 -1.93 -18.15 43.20
CA ILE A 598 -3.36 -18.37 43.00
C ILE A 598 -3.57 -18.83 41.56
N SER A 599 -3.85 -20.12 41.40
CA SER A 599 -4.30 -20.69 40.14
C SER A 599 -5.67 -20.11 39.78
N LEU A 600 -5.77 -19.59 38.57
CA LEU A 600 -6.96 -18.92 38.08
C LEU A 600 -7.85 -19.96 37.39
N GLY A 601 -9.15 -19.94 37.68
CA GLY A 601 -10.11 -20.89 37.09
C GLY A 601 -10.18 -20.77 35.57
N GLY A 602 -10.50 -21.88 34.89
CA GLY A 602 -10.61 -21.97 33.43
C GLY A 602 -9.38 -22.56 32.75
N THR A 603 -9.60 -23.44 31.76
CA THR A 603 -8.52 -24.01 30.94
C THR A 603 -8.11 -23.01 29.87
N ILE A 604 -6.86 -22.56 29.90
CA ILE A 604 -6.24 -21.83 28.79
C ILE A 604 -5.98 -22.80 27.65
N LEU A 605 -6.40 -22.40 26.45
CA LEU A 605 -6.17 -23.13 25.23
C LEU A 605 -4.94 -22.58 24.49
N PRO A 606 -4.14 -23.45 23.85
CA PRO A 606 -3.09 -23.03 22.92
C PRO A 606 -3.65 -22.17 21.78
N ASN A 607 -2.84 -21.24 21.25
CA ASN A 607 -3.16 -20.39 20.08
C ASN A 607 -4.51 -19.67 20.16
N THR A 608 -4.90 -19.25 21.36
CA THR A 608 -6.20 -18.64 21.63
C THR A 608 -6.02 -17.20 22.11
N SER A 609 -6.89 -16.32 21.62
CA SER A 609 -6.92 -14.92 22.00
C SER A 609 -7.72 -14.72 23.28
N TYR A 610 -7.16 -13.97 24.22
CA TYR A 610 -7.82 -13.57 25.45
C TYR A 610 -7.70 -12.06 25.66
N LEU A 611 -8.74 -11.44 26.20
CA LEU A 611 -8.66 -10.10 26.75
C LEU A 611 -8.53 -10.19 28.27
N ILE A 612 -7.43 -9.67 28.80
CA ILE A 612 -7.12 -9.69 30.23
C ILE A 612 -7.52 -8.36 30.83
N LYS A 613 -8.19 -8.39 31.99
CA LYS A 613 -8.57 -7.20 32.75
C LYS A 613 -8.19 -7.36 34.22
N ILE A 614 -7.36 -6.46 34.71
CA ILE A 614 -6.93 -6.39 36.11
C ILE A 614 -7.57 -5.15 36.72
N VAL A 615 -8.30 -5.31 37.82
CA VAL A 615 -9.00 -4.24 38.52
C VAL A 615 -8.55 -4.22 39.97
N ASN A 616 -7.99 -3.10 40.43
CA ASN A 616 -7.78 -2.83 41.84
C ASN A 616 -8.81 -1.80 42.30
N THR A 617 -9.67 -2.17 43.24
CA THR A 617 -10.79 -1.32 43.68
C THR A 617 -10.52 -0.57 44.98
N GLY A 618 -9.31 -0.66 45.54
CA GLY A 618 -9.03 -0.05 46.85
C GLY A 618 -8.83 1.45 46.80
N THR A 619 -8.92 2.05 47.98
CA THR A 619 -8.54 3.44 48.26
C THR A 619 -7.43 3.53 49.33
N ASP A 620 -6.99 2.38 49.85
CA ASP A 620 -6.00 2.22 50.91
C ASP A 620 -5.27 0.86 50.78
N THR A 621 -4.38 0.55 51.72
CA THR A 621 -3.54 -0.66 51.76
C THR A 621 -4.31 -1.98 51.90
N LYS A 622 -5.65 -1.97 52.03
CA LYS A 622 -6.48 -3.19 52.12
C LYS A 622 -7.26 -3.48 50.83
N SER A 623 -6.72 -3.05 49.70
CA SER A 623 -7.36 -3.20 48.38
C SER A 623 -7.48 -4.66 47.95
N ALA A 624 -8.53 -4.99 47.19
CA ALA A 624 -8.62 -6.27 46.50
C ALA A 624 -8.25 -6.07 45.02
N THR A 625 -7.33 -6.89 44.51
CA THR A 625 -7.02 -6.95 43.07
C THR A 625 -7.77 -8.13 42.46
N SER A 626 -8.69 -7.82 41.56
CA SER A 626 -9.49 -8.79 40.81
C SER A 626 -8.92 -8.95 39.41
N LEU A 627 -8.77 -10.19 38.96
CA LEU A 627 -8.39 -10.50 37.59
C LEU A 627 -9.57 -11.12 36.87
N TYR A 628 -9.81 -10.65 35.66
CA TYR A 628 -10.81 -11.17 34.74
C TYR A 628 -10.16 -11.54 33.41
N TYR A 629 -10.72 -12.51 32.73
CA TYR A 629 -10.39 -12.81 31.34
C TYR A 629 -11.66 -12.93 30.48
N SER A 630 -11.49 -12.76 29.17
CA SER A 630 -12.56 -12.87 28.18
C SER A 630 -12.04 -13.59 26.95
N THR A 631 -12.84 -14.51 26.42
CA THR A 631 -12.61 -15.22 25.14
C THR A 631 -13.46 -14.65 24.00
N ASP A 632 -14.35 -13.71 24.29
CA ASP A 632 -15.29 -13.09 23.34
C ASP A 632 -14.94 -11.61 23.07
N HIS A 633 -13.65 -11.27 23.19
CA HIS A 633 -13.11 -9.93 22.96
C HIS A 633 -13.76 -8.82 23.83
N GLY A 634 -14.18 -9.17 25.04
CA GLY A 634 -14.66 -8.24 26.06
C GLY A 634 -16.16 -8.03 26.10
N ALA A 635 -16.94 -8.80 25.34
CA ALA A 635 -18.40 -8.78 25.45
C ALA A 635 -18.87 -9.32 26.81
N SER A 636 -18.15 -10.30 27.36
CA SER A 636 -18.29 -10.76 28.73
C SER A 636 -16.93 -11.01 29.37
N TYR A 637 -16.86 -10.91 30.70
CA TYR A 637 -15.65 -11.18 31.45
C TYR A 637 -15.94 -12.23 32.52
N THR A 638 -15.09 -13.25 32.55
CA THR A 638 -15.09 -14.26 33.61
C THR A 638 -14.14 -13.81 34.71
N LEU A 639 -14.62 -13.74 35.95
CA LEU A 639 -13.77 -13.49 37.12
C LEU A 639 -12.85 -14.70 37.32
N ALA A 640 -11.54 -14.47 37.26
CA ALA A 640 -10.52 -15.48 37.39
C ALA A 640 -10.08 -15.66 38.85
N CYS A 641 -9.86 -14.56 39.58
CA CYS A 641 -9.62 -14.53 41.03
C CYS A 641 -9.82 -13.15 41.64
N VAL A 642 -9.82 -13.12 42.98
CA VAL A 642 -9.68 -11.92 43.80
C VAL A 642 -8.56 -12.18 44.81
N ILE A 643 -7.55 -11.30 44.85
CA ILE A 643 -6.49 -11.31 45.86
C ILE A 643 -6.74 -10.15 46.81
N ALA A 644 -6.85 -10.44 48.11
CA ALA A 644 -6.76 -9.41 49.14
C ALA A 644 -5.27 -9.04 49.29
N THR A 645 -4.86 -7.91 48.71
CA THR A 645 -3.47 -7.46 48.86
C THR A 645 -3.34 -6.86 50.25
N GLN A 646 -2.47 -7.42 51.11
CA GLN A 646 -2.11 -6.77 52.38
C GLN A 646 -1.05 -5.68 52.20
N ASP A 647 -0.40 -5.62 51.03
CA ASP A 647 0.66 -4.68 50.68
C ASP A 647 0.43 -4.05 49.30
N GLU A 648 1.01 -2.86 49.06
CA GLU A 648 0.74 -2.09 47.84
C GLU A 648 1.12 -2.87 46.56
N PRO A 649 0.30 -2.90 45.50
CA PRO A 649 0.67 -3.52 44.23
C PRO A 649 1.69 -2.65 43.47
N TRP A 650 2.99 -2.89 43.68
CA TRP A 650 4.09 -2.15 43.05
C TRP A 650 4.34 -2.59 41.60
N LEU A 651 3.43 -2.21 40.71
CA LEU A 651 3.48 -2.51 39.28
C LEU A 651 4.31 -1.50 38.47
N ASN A 652 5.49 -1.10 38.94
CA ASN A 652 6.25 -0.07 38.25
C ASN A 652 7.77 -0.27 38.31
N PRO A 653 8.47 -0.38 37.15
CA PRO A 653 7.93 -0.52 35.79
C PRO A 653 7.34 -1.92 35.54
N CYS A 654 6.25 -2.00 34.75
CA CYS A 654 5.64 -3.26 34.31
C CYS A 654 6.10 -3.66 32.91
N PRO A 655 7.11 -4.53 32.77
CA PRO A 655 7.40 -5.18 31.51
C PRO A 655 6.35 -6.22 31.15
N PHE A 656 6.02 -6.26 29.87
CA PHE A 656 5.24 -7.32 29.24
C PHE A 656 6.17 -8.35 28.60
N GLY A 657 5.93 -9.63 28.88
CA GLY A 657 6.61 -10.77 28.28
C GLY A 657 8.03 -11.03 28.80
N GLN A 658 8.58 -10.17 29.66
CA GLN A 658 9.92 -10.34 30.20
C GLN A 658 9.95 -11.45 31.28
N PRO A 659 10.93 -12.36 31.25
CA PRO A 659 11.16 -13.30 32.34
C PRO A 659 11.59 -12.57 33.62
N SER A 660 11.23 -13.13 34.79
CA SER A 660 11.64 -12.57 36.08
C SER A 660 13.02 -13.06 36.48
N SER A 661 13.84 -12.17 37.06
CA SER A 661 15.17 -12.49 37.57
C SER A 661 15.18 -13.08 38.98
N ARG A 662 14.07 -12.99 39.73
CA ARG A 662 14.00 -13.36 41.17
C ARG A 662 13.17 -14.61 41.51
N ASP A 663 12.41 -15.17 40.57
CA ASP A 663 11.55 -16.35 40.80
C ASP A 663 11.81 -17.50 39.82
N SER A 664 11.21 -18.66 40.10
CA SER A 664 11.27 -19.87 39.26
C SER A 664 10.60 -19.73 37.87
N VAL A 665 10.15 -18.54 37.47
CA VAL A 665 9.65 -18.18 36.13
C VAL A 665 10.81 -17.77 35.23
N LYS A 666 11.55 -18.75 34.71
CA LYS A 666 12.72 -18.48 33.85
C LYS A 666 12.37 -18.15 32.39
N GLU A 667 11.12 -18.34 31.99
CA GLU A 667 10.71 -18.25 30.59
C GLU A 667 9.94 -16.97 30.29
N ALA A 668 10.30 -16.34 29.17
CA ALA A 668 9.56 -15.25 28.57
C ALA A 668 8.20 -15.74 28.03
N PHE A 669 7.26 -14.82 27.83
CA PHE A 669 5.98 -15.18 27.20
C PHE A 669 6.22 -15.65 25.76
N LYS A 670 5.81 -16.88 25.44
CA LYS A 670 5.96 -17.45 24.09
C LYS A 670 4.80 -17.11 23.15
N GLY A 671 3.79 -16.39 23.66
CA GLY A 671 2.69 -15.84 22.88
C GLY A 671 2.96 -14.43 22.35
N SER A 672 1.89 -13.68 22.11
CA SER A 672 1.94 -12.28 21.74
C SER A 672 1.00 -11.42 22.59
N ILE A 673 1.33 -10.14 22.76
CA ILE A 673 0.51 -9.16 23.48
C ILE A 673 -0.13 -8.24 22.43
N ASP A 674 -1.45 -8.15 22.43
CA ASP A 674 -2.20 -7.27 21.54
C ASP A 674 -2.62 -5.99 22.29
N PHE A 675 -2.01 -4.88 21.89
CA PHE A 675 -2.28 -3.55 22.45
C PHE A 675 -3.45 -2.83 21.77
N THR A 676 -4.16 -3.48 20.84
CA THR A 676 -5.23 -2.89 20.01
C THR A 676 -6.32 -2.22 20.83
N ASN A 677 -6.75 -2.88 21.90
CA ASN A 677 -7.79 -2.41 22.82
C ASN A 677 -7.25 -2.20 24.23
N ALA A 678 -5.92 -2.11 24.38
CA ALA A 678 -5.30 -2.00 25.69
C ALA A 678 -5.47 -0.58 26.26
N TYR A 679 -5.71 -0.50 27.56
CA TYR A 679 -5.79 0.77 28.28
C TYR A 679 -5.50 0.59 29.75
N LEU A 680 -5.15 1.70 30.41
CA LEU A 680 -5.02 1.82 31.84
C LEU A 680 -5.87 3.00 32.31
N LYS A 681 -6.74 2.76 33.28
CA LYS A 681 -7.53 3.78 33.97
C LYS A 681 -7.05 3.96 35.40
N SER A 682 -7.19 5.18 35.90
CA SER A 682 -7.18 5.51 37.33
C SER A 682 -8.53 6.18 37.66
N GLY A 683 -9.32 5.53 38.52
CA GLY A 683 -10.74 5.84 38.66
C GLY A 683 -11.46 5.79 37.30
N ASN A 684 -12.15 6.88 36.94
CA ASN A 684 -12.87 7.00 35.66
C ASN A 684 -12.01 7.57 34.50
N LYS A 685 -10.74 7.89 34.73
CA LYS A 685 -9.88 8.54 33.74
C LYS A 685 -8.94 7.52 33.09
N VAL A 686 -9.01 7.41 31.76
CA VAL A 686 -7.99 6.70 30.98
C VAL A 686 -6.70 7.52 31.01
N ILE A 687 -5.63 6.94 31.55
CA ILE A 687 -4.30 7.57 31.68
C ILE A 687 -3.29 7.01 30.66
N TRP A 688 -3.59 5.86 30.06
CA TRP A 688 -2.83 5.31 28.94
C TRP A 688 -3.71 4.42 28.05
N THR A 689 -3.37 4.41 26.77
CA THR A 689 -3.92 3.51 25.75
C THR A 689 -2.76 2.83 25.04
N GLY A 690 -2.92 1.55 24.70
CA GLY A 690 -1.91 0.75 23.99
C GLY A 690 -1.64 1.23 22.57
N LYS A 691 -2.54 2.04 22.01
CA LYS A 691 -2.37 2.78 20.76
C LYS A 691 -2.17 4.26 21.03
N LYS A 692 -1.24 4.87 20.29
CA LYS A 692 -1.10 6.32 20.20
C LYS A 692 -1.06 6.73 18.74
N THR A 693 -1.93 7.65 18.40
CA THR A 693 -1.94 8.26 17.08
C THR A 693 -0.80 9.29 17.01
N VAL A 694 0.24 9.00 16.20
CA VAL A 694 1.40 9.88 16.02
C VAL A 694 1.40 10.53 14.65
N LYS A 695 1.77 11.82 14.65
CA LYS A 695 2.02 12.62 13.46
C LYS A 695 3.32 12.18 12.80
N TYR A 696 3.33 12.00 11.48
CA TYR A 696 4.52 11.68 10.68
C TYR A 696 4.51 12.32 9.29
#